data_AF-A0A0S8HDR5-F1
#
_entry.id   AF-A0A0S8HDR5-F1
#
_cell.length_a   1.000
_cell.length_b   1.000
_cell.length_c   1.000
_cell.angle_alpha   90.00
_cell.angle_beta   90.00
_cell.angle_gamma   90.00
#
_symmetry.space_group_name_H-M   'P 1'
#
loop_
_entity.id
_entity.type
_entity.pdbx_description
1 polymer ?
#
loop_
_entity_poly.entity_id
_entity_poly.type
_entity_poly.pdbx_seq_one_letter_code
_entity_poly.pdbx_strand_id
1 'polypeptide(L)'
;MYVDLAIKRNLRVKSYKGDNTMNCHNWKIQHTLQSFILIGVFLFARPGFGAPVSMDLAEQVADNFLNHVSAVHTIESIKAVESNEEEVGYLVQLSPQGYILVAGDNIRVPIKGYSLTSTFSDLPETYTQNLLRELEVSTTNSHGILSTQPDNTNAPHWEYLLRPPKLAISTLIIQSYEPDTFLLTSQWNQSYPYNSLIPTIDGEPTLTGCVQIAVAQIMLYHAHPTVGSGVFTHTWNDQILTAVMNRPFNWDIMPDIVNGSVPQYQRDEVAALIRDISILNRANFGLDFTSTMFRYWDFERAFGYASIFEMDISDPDLFFTTIKNEIDNLRPLLLSMPGHMTVADGYASDGTGRKIHINLGWGGNYDDYYYLDQTNIIGPYSFSPDHRIFYNIRPCEGDECYPYVPTGGGQPPVITSSLPDIIIDGTGTTLRIDAYDPDGDTVTLSSSSTCDVQAELNSNLLTLTPLDTDIYCQVDVQAQSDDGTTFKTFNVLCLEDMIYLGTQYDIGGQFADQDEIDLYSAYLEGYTTISGHRGYSNQAFYIWIKDQYGNTVAGPSNEPISVNLEPGFYTIAASLRSDMIFYPYSDDRSSYLLRITGDELTYTVSDLATSLGISLESEEGIGLNIGWNLISLSEHPTDTSISTVLNTITDKYISVWAYIDGSWKVYDPANPGFSDLTTMETGMGYWINMSSTATLTVSGSVPSNYINLSTGWNLVGYNSDTAQAVADALASIEGKYISVWAYINGAWQVYDPNNPGFSDLTTIEPGYGYWINASEACTWTLPRS
;
A
#
# COMPACT_ATOMS: atom_id res chain seq x y z
N MET A 1 26.11 -27.69 -39.07
CA MET A 1 27.39 -28.20 -39.62
C MET A 1 28.18 -28.76 -38.45
N TYR A 2 28.25 -30.10 -38.32
CA TYR A 2 29.27 -30.97 -37.68
C TYR A 2 30.07 -30.39 -36.46
N VAL A 3 30.18 -31.01 -35.27
CA VAL A 3 30.61 -32.39 -34.94
C VAL A 3 30.35 -32.75 -33.45
N ASP A 4 29.89 -34.00 -33.22
CA ASP A 4 30.01 -35.02 -32.14
C ASP A 4 30.25 -34.67 -30.65
N LEU A 5 29.54 -35.25 -29.65
CA LEU A 5 29.19 -36.64 -29.24
C LEU A 5 30.32 -37.49 -28.59
N ALA A 6 30.11 -37.88 -27.30
CA ALA A 6 30.31 -39.21 -26.67
C ALA A 6 30.43 -39.06 -25.12
N ILE A 7 29.46 -39.43 -24.27
CA ILE A 7 29.04 -40.76 -23.76
C ILE A 7 30.14 -41.64 -23.12
N LYS A 8 29.99 -41.93 -21.81
CA LYS A 8 30.06 -43.28 -21.17
C LYS A 8 29.61 -43.20 -19.68
N ARG A 9 28.46 -43.82 -19.32
CA ARG A 9 28.26 -45.14 -18.63
C ARG A 9 28.60 -45.11 -17.13
N ASN A 10 27.88 -45.73 -16.17
CA ASN A 10 26.91 -46.83 -16.14
C ASN A 10 26.40 -47.03 -14.68
N LEU A 11 25.21 -47.63 -14.50
CA LEU A 11 24.83 -48.75 -13.58
C LEU A 11 23.32 -48.66 -13.23
N ARG A 12 22.44 -49.48 -13.82
CA ARG A 12 21.88 -50.78 -13.31
C ARG A 12 21.03 -50.61 -12.03
N VAL A 13 19.83 -51.16 -11.80
CA VAL A 13 19.00 -52.31 -12.28
C VAL A 13 17.71 -52.22 -11.39
N LYS A 14 16.45 -52.46 -11.79
CA LYS A 14 15.77 -53.75 -12.04
C LYS A 14 14.26 -53.52 -12.29
N SER A 15 13.71 -54.32 -13.20
CA SER A 15 12.30 -54.43 -13.61
C SER A 15 11.45 -55.29 -12.68
N TYR A 16 10.12 -55.09 -12.67
CA TYR A 16 9.13 -56.18 -12.56
C TYR A 16 7.84 -55.82 -13.33
N LYS A 17 7.31 -56.79 -14.08
CA LYS A 17 6.08 -56.74 -14.89
C LYS A 17 5.35 -58.10 -14.77
N GLY A 18 4.02 -58.10 -14.92
CA GLY A 18 3.17 -59.27 -15.19
C GLY A 18 2.12 -59.51 -14.09
N ASP A 19 0.84 -59.13 -14.20
CA ASP A 19 -0.25 -59.49 -15.14
C ASP A 19 -1.00 -60.79 -14.76
N ASN A 20 -2.34 -60.72 -14.64
CA ASN A 20 -3.34 -61.78 -14.94
C ASN A 20 -4.79 -61.45 -14.50
N THR A 21 -5.62 -61.05 -15.48
CA THR A 21 -6.91 -61.63 -15.96
C THR A 21 -8.07 -62.13 -15.04
N MET A 22 -9.26 -61.57 -15.35
CA MET A 22 -10.62 -62.17 -15.60
C MET A 22 -11.40 -62.94 -14.49
N ASN A 23 -12.65 -62.55 -14.17
CA ASN A 23 -13.89 -62.90 -14.91
C ASN A 23 -15.21 -62.56 -14.17
N CYS A 24 -16.25 -62.26 -14.96
CA CYS A 24 -17.66 -61.94 -14.62
C CYS A 24 -18.51 -63.12 -14.10
N HIS A 25 -19.59 -62.83 -13.35
CA HIS A 25 -20.93 -63.44 -13.57
C HIS A 25 -22.11 -62.64 -12.95
N ASN A 26 -23.22 -62.62 -13.71
CA ASN A 26 -24.58 -62.06 -13.50
C ASN A 26 -25.34 -62.80 -12.36
N TRP A 27 -26.55 -62.46 -11.84
CA TRP A 27 -27.76 -61.77 -12.34
C TRP A 27 -28.81 -61.66 -11.19
N LYS A 28 -29.63 -60.58 -11.16
CA LYS A 28 -31.08 -60.44 -10.78
C LYS A 28 -31.62 -61.03 -9.42
N ILE A 29 -32.53 -60.42 -8.64
CA ILE A 29 -33.95 -60.00 -8.86
C ILE A 29 -34.47 -59.18 -7.64
N GLN A 30 -35.16 -58.07 -7.94
CA GLN A 30 -36.36 -57.39 -7.35
C GLN A 30 -36.66 -57.22 -5.83
N HIS A 31 -36.86 -55.93 -5.51
CA HIS A 31 -37.93 -55.24 -4.73
C HIS A 31 -38.32 -55.65 -3.30
N THR A 32 -38.12 -54.73 -2.34
CA THR A 32 -39.22 -53.99 -1.67
C THR A 32 -38.73 -52.71 -0.98
N LEU A 33 -39.62 -51.71 -0.88
CA LEU A 33 -39.41 -50.30 -0.55
C LEU A 33 -38.91 -50.02 0.89
N GLN A 34 -38.01 -49.03 1.04
CA GLN A 34 -38.24 -47.80 1.83
C GLN A 34 -37.14 -46.74 1.58
N SER A 35 -37.58 -45.58 1.06
CA SER A 35 -37.07 -44.21 1.07
C SER A 35 -35.59 -43.88 1.35
N PHE A 36 -34.89 -43.26 0.39
CA PHE A 36 -34.48 -41.82 0.34
C PHE A 36 -33.37 -41.58 -0.71
N ILE A 37 -33.61 -40.58 -1.59
CA ILE A 37 -32.68 -39.66 -2.31
C ILE A 37 -31.40 -40.22 -2.95
N LEU A 38 -31.34 -40.21 -4.29
CA LEU A 38 -30.22 -39.63 -5.07
C LEU A 38 -30.63 -39.42 -6.54
N ILE A 39 -30.70 -38.16 -6.99
CA ILE A 39 -30.80 -37.78 -8.41
C ILE A 39 -29.36 -37.67 -8.93
N GLY A 40 -28.98 -38.56 -9.83
CA GLY A 40 -27.75 -38.43 -10.61
C GLY A 40 -27.96 -37.45 -11.76
N VAL A 41 -27.49 -36.21 -11.61
CA VAL A 41 -27.21 -35.32 -12.74
C VAL A 41 -25.79 -35.65 -13.20
N PHE A 42 -25.65 -36.20 -14.40
CA PHE A 42 -24.39 -36.18 -15.13
C PHE A 42 -24.09 -34.71 -15.51
N LEU A 43 -23.43 -33.98 -14.61
CA LEU A 43 -22.76 -32.73 -14.94
C LEU A 43 -21.49 -33.11 -15.72
N PHE A 44 -21.57 -33.03 -17.04
CA PHE A 44 -20.36 -32.83 -17.83
C PHE A 44 -19.76 -31.50 -17.38
N ALA A 45 -18.67 -31.56 -16.62
CA ALA A 45 -17.78 -30.41 -16.45
C ALA A 45 -17.29 -30.03 -17.86
N ARG A 46 -17.85 -28.97 -18.42
CA ARG A 46 -17.28 -28.34 -19.61
C ARG A 46 -15.98 -27.66 -19.18
N PRO A 47 -14.89 -27.75 -19.96
CA PRO A 47 -13.77 -26.84 -19.80
C PRO A 47 -14.30 -25.40 -19.83
N GLY A 48 -13.81 -24.55 -18.93
CA GLY A 48 -14.22 -23.16 -18.78
C GLY A 48 -13.84 -22.32 -19.99
N PHE A 49 -14.62 -22.42 -21.06
CA PHE A 49 -14.69 -21.43 -22.12
C PHE A 49 -15.78 -20.43 -21.75
N GLY A 50 -15.54 -19.14 -21.98
CA GLY A 50 -16.53 -18.08 -21.76
C GLY A 50 -17.84 -18.42 -22.45
N ALA A 51 -18.96 -18.05 -21.84
CA ALA A 51 -20.25 -18.25 -22.48
C ALA A 51 -20.30 -17.34 -23.73
N PRO A 52 -20.58 -17.89 -24.93
CA PRO A 52 -20.68 -17.08 -26.13
C PRO A 52 -21.81 -16.08 -25.99
N VAL A 53 -21.56 -14.85 -26.43
CA VAL A 53 -22.52 -13.76 -26.49
C VAL A 53 -23.29 -13.91 -27.80
N SER A 54 -24.62 -13.93 -27.74
CA SER A 54 -25.45 -13.95 -28.94
C SER A 54 -25.62 -12.53 -29.51
N MET A 55 -25.90 -12.41 -30.81
CA MET A 55 -26.23 -11.13 -31.44
C MET A 55 -27.32 -10.34 -30.69
N ASP A 56 -28.40 -10.99 -30.23
CA ASP A 56 -29.47 -10.35 -29.44
C ASP A 56 -28.95 -9.79 -28.09
N LEU A 57 -27.95 -10.45 -27.51
CA LEU A 57 -27.34 -10.04 -26.26
C LEU A 57 -26.39 -8.86 -26.51
N ALA A 58 -25.66 -8.89 -27.61
CA ALA A 58 -24.81 -7.78 -28.05
C ALA A 58 -25.65 -6.53 -28.39
N GLU A 59 -26.81 -6.70 -29.03
CA GLU A 59 -27.79 -5.63 -29.27
C GLU A 59 -28.28 -5.03 -27.96
N GLN A 60 -28.70 -5.88 -27.01
CA GLN A 60 -29.14 -5.43 -25.69
C GLN A 60 -28.06 -4.65 -24.94
N VAL A 61 -26.82 -5.14 -24.97
CA VAL A 61 -25.66 -4.50 -24.34
C VAL A 61 -25.37 -3.15 -25.00
N ALA A 62 -25.39 -3.08 -26.33
CA ALA A 62 -25.19 -1.84 -27.07
C ALA A 62 -26.31 -0.81 -26.81
N ASP A 63 -27.57 -1.23 -26.79
CA ASP A 63 -28.70 -0.35 -26.46
C ASP A 63 -28.61 0.17 -25.02
N ASN A 64 -28.30 -0.69 -24.06
CA ASN A 64 -28.13 -0.29 -22.68
C ASN A 64 -26.90 0.62 -22.49
N PHE A 65 -25.84 0.39 -23.27
CA PHE A 65 -24.70 1.29 -23.33
C PHE A 65 -25.09 2.66 -23.90
N LEU A 66 -25.80 2.74 -25.02
CA LEU A 66 -26.30 4.00 -25.59
C LEU A 66 -27.19 4.78 -24.61
N ASN A 67 -28.07 4.07 -23.91
CA ASN A 67 -28.90 4.64 -22.85
C ASN A 67 -28.07 5.14 -21.67
N HIS A 68 -27.05 4.37 -21.26
CA HIS A 68 -26.12 4.74 -20.19
C HIS A 68 -25.36 6.02 -20.54
N VAL A 69 -24.84 6.11 -21.77
CA VAL A 69 -24.09 7.28 -22.25
C VAL A 69 -24.99 8.43 -22.71
N SER A 70 -26.31 8.31 -22.58
CA SER A 70 -27.31 9.32 -23.02
C SER A 70 -27.14 9.76 -24.48
N ALA A 71 -26.72 8.84 -25.35
CA ALA A 71 -26.55 9.10 -26.77
C ALA A 71 -27.92 9.17 -27.48
N VAL A 72 -28.13 10.19 -28.33
CA VAL A 72 -29.32 10.29 -29.20
C VAL A 72 -29.26 9.34 -30.41
N HIS A 73 -28.30 8.42 -30.41
CA HIS A 73 -28.04 7.48 -31.49
C HIS A 73 -29.00 6.29 -31.42
N THR A 74 -29.28 5.70 -32.57
CA THR A 74 -29.99 4.42 -32.67
C THR A 74 -29.11 3.40 -33.36
N ILE A 75 -29.26 2.12 -33.00
CA ILE A 75 -28.59 1.04 -33.72
C ILE A 75 -29.12 0.99 -35.17
N GLU A 76 -28.22 1.17 -36.14
CA GLU A 76 -28.51 1.06 -37.58
C GLU A 76 -28.37 -0.38 -38.06
N SER A 77 -27.28 -1.05 -37.69
CA SER A 77 -27.06 -2.45 -38.03
C SER A 77 -26.09 -3.14 -37.05
N ILE A 78 -26.16 -4.46 -36.98
CA ILE A 78 -25.24 -5.28 -36.19
C ILE A 78 -24.69 -6.38 -37.09
N LYS A 79 -23.38 -6.60 -37.03
CA LYS A 79 -22.70 -7.66 -37.80
C LYS A 79 -21.66 -8.35 -36.93
N ALA A 80 -21.59 -9.68 -37.04
CA ALA A 80 -20.45 -10.42 -36.52
C ALA A 80 -19.16 -9.92 -37.17
N VAL A 81 -18.09 -9.81 -36.39
CA VAL A 81 -16.74 -9.50 -36.86
C VAL A 81 -15.83 -10.68 -36.61
N GLU A 82 -14.95 -10.93 -37.56
CA GLU A 82 -14.04 -12.07 -37.56
C GLU A 82 -12.59 -11.60 -37.40
N SER A 83 -11.80 -12.36 -36.66
CA SER A 83 -10.34 -12.30 -36.70
C SER A 83 -9.81 -13.72 -36.90
N ASN A 84 -8.83 -13.90 -37.78
CA ASN A 84 -8.28 -15.21 -38.14
C ASN A 84 -9.34 -16.28 -38.52
N GLU A 85 -10.39 -15.89 -39.25
CA GLU A 85 -11.52 -16.76 -39.66
C GLU A 85 -12.38 -17.28 -38.49
N GLU A 86 -12.23 -16.71 -37.28
CA GLU A 86 -13.10 -16.97 -36.12
C GLU A 86 -13.93 -15.74 -35.76
N GLU A 87 -15.20 -15.94 -35.39
CA GLU A 87 -16.07 -14.86 -34.89
C GLU A 87 -15.59 -14.43 -33.50
N VAL A 88 -15.19 -13.16 -33.36
CA VAL A 88 -14.61 -12.61 -32.12
C VAL A 88 -15.53 -11.61 -31.41
N GLY A 89 -16.58 -11.12 -32.08
CA GLY A 89 -17.52 -10.17 -31.51
C GLY A 89 -18.53 -9.62 -32.51
N TYR A 90 -19.19 -8.53 -32.12
CA TYR A 90 -20.23 -7.86 -32.91
C TYR A 90 -19.92 -6.37 -33.09
N LEU A 91 -19.89 -5.92 -34.35
CA LEU A 91 -19.84 -4.51 -34.69
C LEU A 91 -21.25 -3.97 -34.88
N VAL A 92 -21.63 -3.04 -34.02
CA VAL A 92 -22.89 -2.30 -34.02
C VAL A 92 -22.63 -0.95 -34.68
N GLN A 93 -23.28 -0.67 -35.80
CA GLN A 93 -23.23 0.64 -36.47
C GLN A 93 -24.36 1.53 -35.94
N LEU A 94 -24.06 2.81 -35.73
CA LEU A 94 -24.99 3.78 -35.16
C LEU A 94 -25.47 4.80 -36.20
N SER A 95 -26.74 5.21 -36.07
CA SER A 95 -27.33 6.35 -36.79
C SER A 95 -27.47 7.55 -35.84
N PRO A 96 -27.15 8.79 -36.25
CA PRO A 96 -26.74 9.23 -37.60
C PRO A 96 -25.31 8.86 -38.01
N GLN A 97 -24.39 8.59 -37.07
CA GLN A 97 -23.03 8.11 -37.33
C GLN A 97 -22.46 7.46 -36.06
N GLY A 98 -21.48 6.56 -36.17
CA GLY A 98 -20.82 5.93 -35.01
C GLY A 98 -20.72 4.41 -35.09
N TYR A 99 -20.02 3.80 -34.14
CA TYR A 99 -20.01 2.35 -33.93
C TYR A 99 -19.86 1.98 -32.45
N ILE A 100 -20.22 0.74 -32.10
CA ILE A 100 -19.90 0.06 -30.84
C ILE A 100 -19.39 -1.34 -31.22
N LEU A 101 -18.23 -1.73 -30.69
CA LEU A 101 -17.65 -3.06 -30.83
C LEU A 101 -17.90 -3.84 -29.54
N VAL A 102 -18.73 -4.88 -29.61
CA VAL A 102 -19.14 -5.72 -28.48
C VAL A 102 -18.38 -7.05 -28.53
N ALA A 103 -17.89 -7.53 -27.39
CA ALA A 103 -17.16 -8.81 -27.32
C ALA A 103 -18.06 -10.03 -27.58
N GLY A 104 -17.50 -11.09 -28.16
CA GLY A 104 -18.21 -12.34 -28.53
C GLY A 104 -18.40 -13.34 -27.40
N ASP A 105 -17.91 -13.06 -26.19
CA ASP A 105 -18.02 -13.91 -25.00
C ASP A 105 -17.96 -13.05 -23.72
N ASN A 106 -18.33 -13.66 -22.61
CA ASN A 106 -18.44 -12.97 -21.33
C ASN A 106 -17.18 -13.01 -20.44
N ILE A 107 -16.04 -13.50 -20.93
CA ILE A 107 -14.76 -13.40 -20.21
C ILE A 107 -14.12 -12.04 -20.48
N ARG A 108 -14.34 -11.45 -21.66
CA ARG A 108 -13.85 -10.10 -22.03
C ARG A 108 -14.80 -9.00 -21.57
N VAL A 109 -14.34 -7.75 -21.51
CA VAL A 109 -15.22 -6.59 -21.25
C VAL A 109 -16.31 -6.47 -22.33
N PRO A 110 -17.56 -6.09 -21.97
CA PRO A 110 -18.69 -6.09 -22.90
C PRO A 110 -18.53 -5.13 -24.08
N ILE A 111 -17.93 -3.96 -23.88
CA ILE A 111 -17.71 -2.95 -24.92
C ILE A 111 -16.21 -2.80 -25.12
N LYS A 112 -15.71 -3.25 -26.27
CA LYS A 112 -14.28 -3.21 -26.60
C LYS A 112 -13.81 -1.86 -27.14
N GLY A 113 -14.70 -1.14 -27.79
CA GLY A 113 -14.44 0.19 -28.32
C GLY A 113 -15.69 0.76 -28.95
N TYR A 114 -15.83 2.08 -28.97
CA TYR A 114 -16.97 2.74 -29.59
C TYR A 114 -16.58 4.13 -30.08
N SER A 115 -17.36 4.67 -31.01
CA SER A 115 -17.33 6.08 -31.38
C SER A 115 -18.75 6.53 -31.67
N LEU A 116 -19.14 7.71 -31.19
CA LEU A 116 -20.44 8.30 -31.50
C LEU A 116 -20.39 9.23 -32.72
N THR A 117 -19.22 9.40 -33.33
CA THR A 117 -18.98 10.41 -34.38
C THR A 117 -18.20 9.87 -35.57
N SER A 118 -17.47 8.76 -35.42
CA SER A 118 -16.66 8.13 -36.48
C SER A 118 -17.19 6.74 -36.80
N THR A 119 -17.06 6.29 -38.06
CA THR A 119 -17.41 4.92 -38.42
C THR A 119 -16.21 3.99 -38.20
N PHE A 120 -16.46 2.72 -37.88
CA PHE A 120 -15.38 1.76 -37.66
C PHE A 120 -14.45 1.61 -38.88
N SER A 121 -14.98 1.81 -40.08
CA SER A 121 -14.20 1.79 -41.34
C SER A 121 -13.29 2.99 -41.54
N ASP A 122 -13.49 4.08 -40.80
CA ASP A 122 -12.63 5.27 -40.87
C ASP A 122 -11.37 5.13 -40.00
N LEU A 123 -11.31 4.09 -39.14
CA LEU A 123 -10.17 3.81 -38.28
C LEU A 123 -8.98 3.27 -39.09
N PRO A 124 -7.72 3.54 -38.67
CA PRO A 124 -6.54 2.95 -39.29
C PRO A 124 -6.59 1.42 -39.29
N GLU A 125 -6.18 0.79 -40.39
CA GLU A 125 -6.27 -0.66 -40.58
C GLU A 125 -5.55 -1.44 -39.46
N THR A 126 -4.34 -1.01 -39.08
CA THR A 126 -3.57 -1.61 -37.98
C THR A 126 -4.28 -1.51 -36.63
N TYR A 127 -5.00 -0.41 -36.37
CA TYR A 127 -5.77 -0.23 -35.14
C TYR A 127 -7.00 -1.14 -35.12
N THR A 128 -7.73 -1.23 -36.24
CA THR A 128 -8.85 -2.16 -36.35
C THR A 128 -8.40 -3.62 -36.18
N GLN A 129 -7.24 -3.99 -36.72
CA GLN A 129 -6.66 -5.33 -36.53
C GLN A 129 -6.28 -5.59 -35.07
N ASN A 130 -5.76 -4.59 -34.35
CA ASN A 130 -5.46 -4.74 -32.92
C ASN A 130 -6.73 -4.89 -32.09
N LEU A 131 -7.76 -4.06 -32.31
CA LEU A 131 -9.04 -4.17 -31.61
C LEU A 131 -9.68 -5.55 -31.79
N LEU A 132 -9.62 -6.11 -33.01
CA LEU A 132 -10.16 -7.43 -33.31
C LEU A 132 -9.27 -8.56 -32.73
N ARG A 133 -7.94 -8.40 -32.78
CA ARG A 133 -6.99 -9.35 -32.20
C ARG A 133 -7.13 -9.47 -30.69
N GLU A 134 -7.41 -8.38 -29.99
CA GLU A 134 -7.68 -8.38 -28.54
C GLU A 134 -8.98 -9.14 -28.18
N LEU A 135 -9.85 -9.41 -29.16
CA LEU A 135 -11.04 -10.24 -28.99
C LEU A 135 -10.78 -11.73 -29.32
N GLU A 136 -9.59 -12.12 -29.79
CA GLU A 136 -9.25 -13.51 -30.11
C GLU A 136 -9.09 -14.38 -28.85
N VAL A 137 -9.65 -15.60 -28.86
CA VAL A 137 -9.44 -16.61 -27.82
C VAL A 137 -8.11 -17.30 -28.05
N SER A 138 -7.14 -17.10 -27.15
CA SER A 138 -5.86 -17.83 -27.20
C SER A 138 -6.09 -19.34 -27.03
N THR A 139 -6.18 -20.08 -28.14
CA THR A 139 -6.20 -21.56 -28.15
C THR A 139 -4.81 -22.18 -27.98
N THR A 140 -3.77 -21.36 -27.81
CA THR A 140 -2.37 -21.79 -27.64
C THR A 140 -1.81 -21.46 -26.25
N ASN A 141 -2.37 -22.06 -25.20
CA ASN A 141 -1.66 -22.28 -23.94
C ASN A 141 -1.70 -23.76 -23.55
N SER A 142 -0.98 -24.57 -24.32
CA SER A 142 -0.62 -25.94 -23.94
C SER A 142 0.66 -25.94 -23.10
N HIS A 143 0.68 -25.25 -21.97
CA HIS A 143 1.58 -25.49 -20.83
C HIS A 143 0.83 -25.11 -19.55
N GLY A 144 0.41 -26.12 -18.79
CA GLY A 144 -0.66 -25.98 -17.81
C GLY A 144 -0.27 -25.39 -16.46
N ILE A 145 -1.21 -24.62 -15.90
CA ILE A 145 -1.87 -24.90 -14.62
C ILE A 145 -3.36 -24.64 -14.88
N LEU A 146 -4.22 -25.65 -14.75
CA LEU A 146 -5.67 -25.45 -14.76
C LEU A 146 -6.05 -24.68 -13.49
N SER A 147 -6.22 -23.37 -13.59
CA SER A 147 -7.04 -22.64 -12.62
C SER A 147 -8.43 -23.25 -12.68
N THR A 148 -8.91 -23.73 -11.53
CA THR A 148 -10.26 -24.28 -11.37
C THR A 148 -11.27 -23.19 -10.97
N GLN A 149 -10.87 -21.92 -11.04
CA GLN A 149 -11.75 -20.77 -10.79
C GLN A 149 -12.18 -20.17 -12.13
N PRO A 150 -13.49 -20.02 -12.41
CA PRO A 150 -13.94 -19.25 -13.56
C PRO A 150 -13.54 -17.79 -13.34
N ASP A 151 -12.71 -17.24 -14.23
CA ASP A 151 -12.34 -15.83 -14.25
C ASP A 151 -13.62 -14.99 -14.41
N ASN A 152 -14.08 -14.36 -13.32
CA ASN A 152 -15.29 -13.55 -13.29
C ASN A 152 -15.01 -12.05 -13.31
N THR A 153 -13.74 -11.65 -13.52
CA THR A 153 -13.27 -10.26 -13.37
C THR A 153 -14.16 -9.26 -14.13
N ASN A 154 -14.69 -9.67 -15.29
CA ASN A 154 -15.55 -8.83 -16.13
C ASN A 154 -17.07 -9.02 -15.91
N ALA A 155 -17.49 -9.95 -15.05
CA ALA A 155 -18.90 -10.22 -14.75
C ALA A 155 -19.65 -8.98 -14.22
N PRO A 156 -19.08 -8.10 -13.37
CA PRO A 156 -19.75 -6.87 -12.94
C PRO A 156 -20.02 -5.90 -14.10
N HIS A 157 -19.12 -5.80 -15.09
CA HIS A 157 -19.31 -4.94 -16.26
C HIS A 157 -20.45 -5.45 -17.17
N TRP A 158 -20.53 -6.77 -17.36
CA TRP A 158 -21.66 -7.40 -18.05
C TRP A 158 -22.96 -7.22 -17.27
N GLU A 159 -22.95 -7.42 -15.94
CA GLU A 159 -24.15 -7.24 -15.12
C GLU A 159 -24.65 -5.79 -15.15
N TYR A 160 -23.74 -4.82 -15.13
CA TYR A 160 -24.07 -3.40 -15.25
C TYR A 160 -24.85 -3.09 -16.54
N LEU A 161 -24.36 -3.57 -17.68
CA LEU A 161 -25.00 -3.32 -18.97
C LEU A 161 -26.20 -4.23 -19.25
N LEU A 162 -26.35 -5.36 -18.55
CA LEU A 162 -27.51 -6.26 -18.70
C LEU A 162 -28.66 -5.93 -17.74
N ARG A 163 -28.34 -5.32 -16.58
CA ARG A 163 -29.30 -4.99 -15.52
C ARG A 163 -28.97 -3.63 -14.90
N PRO A 164 -29.06 -2.52 -15.65
CA PRO A 164 -28.79 -1.20 -15.12
C PRO A 164 -29.74 -0.91 -13.93
N PRO A 165 -29.23 -0.52 -12.75
CA PRO A 165 -30.07 -0.26 -11.58
C PRO A 165 -31.08 0.87 -11.87
N LYS A 166 -32.35 0.64 -11.53
CA LYS A 166 -33.38 1.69 -11.60
C LYS A 166 -33.10 2.75 -10.54
N LEU A 167 -32.80 3.97 -11.00
CA LEU A 167 -32.65 5.24 -10.27
C LEU A 167 -31.32 5.45 -9.53
N ALA A 168 -30.36 6.04 -10.23
CA ALA A 168 -29.96 7.43 -10.00
C ALA A 168 -29.41 7.99 -11.31
N ILE A 169 -30.14 8.93 -11.90
CA ILE A 169 -29.60 9.81 -12.96
C ILE A 169 -28.65 10.76 -12.22
N SER A 170 -27.45 10.28 -11.86
CA SER A 170 -26.31 11.16 -11.70
C SER A 170 -25.75 11.32 -13.10
N THR A 171 -25.80 12.54 -13.62
CA THR A 171 -25.11 13.00 -14.81
C THR A 171 -23.62 12.66 -14.72
N LEU A 172 -23.25 11.45 -15.15
CA LEU A 172 -21.90 11.13 -15.61
C LEU A 172 -21.83 11.68 -17.03
N ILE A 173 -21.27 12.88 -17.14
CA ILE A 173 -20.79 13.43 -18.40
C ILE A 173 -19.81 12.38 -18.96
N ILE A 174 -20.05 11.86 -20.17
CA ILE A 174 -18.99 11.14 -20.89
C ILE A 174 -17.83 12.12 -20.99
N GLN A 175 -16.73 11.82 -20.31
CA GLN A 175 -15.53 12.64 -20.37
C GLN A 175 -14.91 12.37 -21.76
N SER A 176 -15.44 12.99 -22.82
CA SER A 176 -14.70 13.12 -24.06
C SER A 176 -13.71 14.25 -23.87
N TYR A 177 -12.46 14.06 -24.32
CA TYR A 177 -11.49 15.14 -24.35
C TYR A 177 -12.05 16.36 -25.09
N GLU A 178 -11.93 17.54 -24.50
CA GLU A 178 -12.29 18.81 -25.14
C GLU A 178 -11.01 19.49 -25.66
N PRO A 179 -10.91 19.82 -26.96
CA PRO A 179 -9.77 20.56 -27.47
C PRO A 179 -9.52 21.86 -26.69
N ASP A 180 -8.26 22.27 -26.60
CA ASP A 180 -7.80 23.38 -25.74
C ASP A 180 -7.92 23.13 -24.23
N THR A 181 -8.16 21.88 -23.82
CA THR A 181 -7.95 21.40 -22.45
C THR A 181 -6.79 20.40 -22.39
N PHE A 182 -6.49 19.82 -21.24
CA PHE A 182 -5.43 18.83 -21.08
C PHE A 182 -5.76 17.86 -19.94
N LEU A 183 -5.22 16.65 -19.99
CA LEU A 183 -5.63 15.54 -19.13
C LEU A 183 -4.96 15.56 -17.75
N LEU A 184 -3.68 15.94 -17.65
CA LEU A 184 -2.96 15.92 -16.37
C LEU A 184 -3.28 17.18 -15.56
N THR A 185 -3.50 16.99 -14.26
CA THR A 185 -3.57 18.06 -13.25
C THR A 185 -2.26 18.25 -12.50
N SER A 186 -1.40 17.22 -12.52
CA SER A 186 -0.13 17.22 -11.80
C SER A 186 0.88 18.21 -12.39
N GLN A 187 1.63 18.85 -11.49
CA GLN A 187 2.70 19.78 -11.82
C GLN A 187 3.95 19.36 -11.04
N TRP A 188 4.45 18.16 -11.35
CA TRP A 188 5.61 17.61 -10.65
C TRP A 188 6.93 18.15 -11.19
N ASN A 189 7.98 18.11 -10.36
CA ASN A 189 9.29 18.67 -10.67
C ASN A 189 10.41 17.67 -10.31
N GLN A 190 11.66 17.98 -10.68
CA GLN A 190 12.81 17.09 -10.51
C GLN A 190 13.64 17.37 -9.26
N SER A 191 13.47 18.53 -8.65
CA SER A 191 14.19 18.98 -7.46
C SER A 191 13.41 18.69 -6.19
N TYR A 192 13.93 19.14 -5.05
CA TYR A 192 13.27 18.99 -3.76
C TYR A 192 11.87 19.63 -3.75
N PRO A 193 10.85 18.97 -3.19
CA PRO A 193 10.90 17.73 -2.37
C PRO A 193 10.79 16.40 -3.15
N TYR A 194 10.61 16.42 -4.46
CA TYR A 194 10.43 15.20 -5.27
C TYR A 194 11.65 14.25 -5.25
N ASN A 195 12.84 14.80 -4.99
CA ASN A 195 14.09 14.08 -4.87
C ASN A 195 14.48 13.71 -3.42
N SER A 196 13.55 13.78 -2.45
CA SER A 196 13.90 13.53 -1.05
C SER A 196 14.37 12.10 -0.76
N LEU A 197 13.94 11.12 -1.57
CA LEU A 197 14.25 9.70 -1.41
C LEU A 197 15.18 9.13 -2.51
N ILE A 198 15.85 9.99 -3.28
CA ILE A 198 16.88 9.56 -4.22
C ILE A 198 18.29 9.81 -3.65
N PRO A 199 19.33 9.11 -4.14
CA PRO A 199 20.68 9.24 -3.60
C PRO A 199 21.28 10.64 -3.70
N THR A 200 22.18 10.98 -2.78
CA THR A 200 22.95 12.23 -2.76
C THR A 200 24.38 12.02 -3.27
N ILE A 201 25.03 13.06 -3.77
CA ILE A 201 26.47 13.09 -4.03
C ILE A 201 27.12 14.05 -3.02
N ASP A 202 28.02 13.55 -2.18
CA ASP A 202 28.71 14.33 -1.14
C ASP A 202 27.76 15.12 -0.21
N GLY A 203 26.57 14.57 0.05
CA GLY A 203 25.51 15.20 0.86
C GLY A 203 24.57 16.13 0.08
N GLU A 204 24.91 16.45 -1.18
CA GLU A 204 24.07 17.27 -2.05
C GLU A 204 23.00 16.42 -2.76
N PRO A 205 21.74 16.87 -2.80
CA PRO A 205 20.66 16.12 -3.44
C PRO A 205 20.83 16.09 -4.96
N THR A 206 20.74 14.90 -5.54
CA THR A 206 20.71 14.74 -7.01
C THR A 206 19.33 15.12 -7.57
N LEU A 207 19.19 15.22 -8.89
CA LEU A 207 17.88 15.39 -9.54
C LEU A 207 17.22 14.04 -9.82
N THR A 208 15.88 13.98 -9.80
CA THR A 208 15.15 12.74 -10.11
C THR A 208 15.34 12.28 -11.56
N GLY A 209 15.39 13.22 -12.49
CA GLY A 209 15.43 12.98 -13.94
C GLY A 209 14.06 13.07 -14.61
N CYS A 210 14.04 13.63 -15.82
CA CYS A 210 12.80 13.91 -16.56
C CYS A 210 12.01 12.65 -16.95
N VAL A 211 12.71 11.54 -17.22
CA VAL A 211 12.06 10.25 -17.56
C VAL A 211 11.16 9.80 -16.42
N GLN A 212 11.65 9.91 -15.19
CA GLN A 212 10.95 9.44 -14.00
C GLN A 212 9.76 10.32 -13.68
N ILE A 213 9.89 11.63 -13.79
CA ILE A 213 8.77 12.57 -13.60
C ILE A 213 7.67 12.34 -14.64
N ALA A 214 8.03 12.21 -15.92
CA ALA A 214 7.04 11.99 -16.98
C ALA A 214 6.27 10.66 -16.77
N VAL A 215 6.98 9.58 -16.45
CA VAL A 215 6.37 8.28 -16.15
C VAL A 215 5.48 8.36 -14.91
N ALA A 216 5.98 8.97 -13.83
CA ALA A 216 5.25 9.04 -12.56
C ALA A 216 3.96 9.87 -12.67
N GLN A 217 3.96 10.96 -13.44
CA GLN A 217 2.75 11.76 -13.70
C GLN A 217 1.68 10.98 -14.48
N ILE A 218 2.07 10.15 -15.46
CA ILE A 218 1.13 9.25 -16.16
C ILE A 218 0.59 8.17 -15.21
N MET A 219 1.43 7.63 -14.32
CA MET A 219 0.98 6.66 -13.33
C MET A 219 -0.03 7.26 -12.35
N LEU A 220 0.21 8.50 -11.89
CA LEU A 220 -0.74 9.24 -11.06
C LEU A 220 -2.07 9.44 -11.79
N TYR A 221 -2.03 9.86 -13.06
CA TYR A 221 -3.24 10.05 -13.87
C TYR A 221 -4.11 8.78 -13.97
N HIS A 222 -3.47 7.62 -14.13
CA HIS A 222 -4.19 6.34 -14.14
C HIS A 222 -4.55 5.81 -12.74
N ALA A 223 -3.98 6.38 -11.68
CA ALA A 223 -4.01 5.83 -10.32
C ALA A 223 -3.71 4.32 -10.30
N HIS A 224 -2.65 3.91 -11.01
CA HIS A 224 -2.36 2.49 -11.26
C HIS A 224 -0.85 2.17 -11.22
N PRO A 225 -0.45 1.05 -10.59
CA PRO A 225 -1.29 -0.03 -10.00
C PRO A 225 -1.58 0.15 -8.51
N THR A 226 -2.56 -0.56 -7.96
CA THR A 226 -2.75 -0.65 -6.49
C THR A 226 -1.54 -1.28 -5.80
N VAL A 227 -0.97 -2.34 -6.41
CA VAL A 227 0.25 -3.03 -5.96
C VAL A 227 1.06 -3.41 -7.19
N GLY A 228 2.38 -3.20 -7.16
CA GLY A 228 3.28 -3.60 -8.23
C GLY A 228 3.85 -5.02 -8.04
N SER A 229 4.81 -5.39 -8.87
CA SER A 229 5.49 -6.68 -8.80
C SER A 229 6.97 -6.60 -9.15
N GLY A 230 7.78 -7.41 -8.47
CA GLY A 230 9.19 -7.58 -8.75
C GLY A 230 10.12 -6.83 -7.81
N VAL A 231 11.33 -7.38 -7.69
CA VAL A 231 12.45 -6.85 -6.92
C VAL A 231 13.53 -6.40 -7.90
N PHE A 232 13.88 -5.12 -7.86
CA PHE A 232 14.84 -4.51 -8.76
C PHE A 232 16.05 -3.99 -7.99
N THR A 233 17.23 -4.24 -8.54
CA THR A 233 18.49 -3.70 -8.01
C THR A 233 19.25 -2.94 -9.09
N HIS A 234 19.90 -1.87 -8.66
CA HIS A 234 20.74 -1.03 -9.52
C HIS A 234 22.00 -0.62 -8.76
N THR A 235 23.18 -0.91 -9.32
CA THR A 235 24.44 -0.38 -8.79
C THR A 235 24.74 0.97 -9.40
N TRP A 236 24.84 2.00 -8.55
CA TRP A 236 25.19 3.37 -8.93
C TRP A 236 26.19 3.92 -7.91
N ASN A 237 27.29 4.53 -8.38
CA ASN A 237 28.33 5.12 -7.53
C ASN A 237 28.80 4.22 -6.36
N ASP A 238 29.09 2.94 -6.66
CA ASP A 238 29.44 1.88 -5.70
C ASP A 238 28.38 1.56 -4.63
N GLN A 239 27.18 2.14 -4.73
CA GLN A 239 26.01 1.84 -3.90
C GLN A 239 25.08 0.87 -4.62
N ILE A 240 24.50 -0.08 -3.88
CA ILE A 240 23.42 -0.93 -4.37
C ILE A 240 22.10 -0.30 -3.95
N LEU A 241 21.32 0.11 -4.93
CA LEU A 241 19.96 0.62 -4.76
C LEU A 241 18.97 -0.51 -5.00
N THR A 242 17.95 -0.61 -4.17
CA THR A 242 16.93 -1.66 -4.24
C THR A 242 15.54 -1.02 -4.22
N ALA A 243 14.67 -1.47 -5.13
CA ALA A 243 13.24 -1.15 -5.13
C ALA A 243 12.45 -2.45 -5.18
N VAL A 244 11.48 -2.60 -4.28
CA VAL A 244 10.53 -3.71 -4.30
C VAL A 244 9.16 -3.14 -4.61
N MET A 245 8.60 -3.58 -5.73
CA MET A 245 7.35 -3.01 -6.26
C MET A 245 6.12 -3.64 -5.63
N ASN A 246 6.29 -4.74 -4.89
CA ASN A 246 5.27 -5.47 -4.12
C ASN A 246 4.84 -4.71 -2.87
N ARG A 247 4.62 -3.40 -3.00
CA ARG A 247 4.09 -2.50 -1.98
C ARG A 247 2.81 -1.85 -2.48
N PRO A 248 1.93 -1.40 -1.57
CA PRO A 248 0.81 -0.56 -1.96
C PRO A 248 1.27 0.79 -2.52
N PHE A 249 0.55 1.30 -3.51
CA PHE A 249 0.65 2.67 -4.00
C PHE A 249 -0.62 3.44 -3.61
N ASN A 250 -0.48 4.42 -2.72
CA ASN A 250 -1.60 5.18 -2.18
C ASN A 250 -1.94 6.38 -3.07
N TRP A 251 -2.50 6.13 -4.26
CA TRP A 251 -2.76 7.16 -5.27
C TRP A 251 -3.63 8.31 -4.76
N ASP A 252 -4.67 8.00 -3.96
CA ASP A 252 -5.65 8.98 -3.45
C ASP A 252 -5.03 10.08 -2.58
N ILE A 253 -3.82 9.86 -2.04
CA ILE A 253 -3.13 10.83 -1.19
C ILE A 253 -1.93 11.49 -1.88
N MET A 254 -1.59 11.10 -3.11
CA MET A 254 -0.52 11.74 -3.86
C MET A 254 -1.05 13.03 -4.49
N PRO A 255 -0.55 14.22 -4.10
CA PRO A 255 -1.09 15.47 -4.56
C PRO A 255 -0.60 15.83 -5.98
N ASP A 256 -1.39 16.62 -6.68
CA ASP A 256 -1.01 17.21 -7.98
C ASP A 256 0.22 18.13 -7.85
N ILE A 257 0.40 18.77 -6.69
CA ILE A 257 1.50 19.68 -6.38
C ILE A 257 2.09 19.30 -5.03
N VAL A 258 3.41 19.11 -4.95
CA VAL A 258 4.11 18.79 -3.70
C VAL A 258 4.78 20.05 -3.17
N ASN A 259 4.30 20.57 -2.04
CA ASN A 259 4.76 21.84 -1.48
C ASN A 259 4.72 21.82 0.07
N GLY A 260 4.87 23.00 0.69
CA GLY A 260 4.89 23.17 2.15
C GLY A 260 3.62 22.83 2.91
N SER A 261 2.46 22.95 2.27
CA SER A 261 1.16 22.67 2.89
C SER A 261 0.78 21.19 2.82
N VAL A 262 1.48 20.40 2.01
CA VAL A 262 1.26 18.96 1.88
C VAL A 262 1.93 18.23 3.06
N PRO A 263 1.23 17.37 3.83
CA PRO A 263 1.82 16.58 4.90
C PRO A 263 2.99 15.70 4.43
N GLN A 264 3.99 15.49 5.29
CA GLN A 264 5.23 14.80 4.91
C GLN A 264 5.01 13.41 4.30
N TYR A 265 4.14 12.59 4.88
CA TYR A 265 3.89 11.24 4.36
C TYR A 265 3.35 11.22 2.91
N GLN A 266 2.59 12.24 2.51
CA GLN A 266 2.12 12.38 1.12
C GLN A 266 3.25 12.77 0.17
N ARG A 267 4.15 13.66 0.63
CA ARG A 267 5.36 14.02 -0.13
C ARG A 267 6.27 12.81 -0.30
N ASP A 268 6.43 12.02 0.76
CA ASP A 268 7.24 10.81 0.78
C ASP A 268 6.67 9.72 -0.11
N GLU A 269 5.34 9.58 -0.24
CA GLU A 269 4.72 8.66 -1.21
C GLU A 269 5.07 9.03 -2.66
N VAL A 270 5.03 10.31 -3.02
CA VAL A 270 5.44 10.79 -4.35
C VAL A 270 6.94 10.54 -4.58
N ALA A 271 7.78 10.89 -3.61
CA ALA A 271 9.22 10.67 -3.70
C ALA A 271 9.56 9.17 -3.78
N ALA A 272 8.81 8.30 -3.10
CA ALA A 272 9.00 6.85 -3.14
C ALA A 272 8.64 6.28 -4.51
N LEU A 273 7.53 6.72 -5.11
CA LEU A 273 7.18 6.37 -6.49
C LEU A 273 8.31 6.74 -7.47
N ILE A 274 8.83 7.96 -7.35
CA ILE A 274 9.91 8.44 -8.22
C ILE A 274 11.21 7.65 -8.00
N ARG A 275 11.56 7.34 -6.75
CA ARG A 275 12.70 6.47 -6.41
C ARG A 275 12.56 5.10 -7.07
N ASP A 276 11.39 4.48 -6.96
CA ASP A 276 11.13 3.15 -7.48
C ASP A 276 11.27 3.11 -9.02
N ILE A 277 10.65 4.08 -9.71
CA ILE A 277 10.80 4.24 -11.18
C ILE A 277 12.27 4.50 -11.56
N SER A 278 13.00 5.28 -10.75
CA SER A 278 14.43 5.57 -10.99
C SER A 278 15.27 4.30 -10.93
N ILE A 279 15.04 3.44 -9.94
CA ILE A 279 15.77 2.18 -9.77
C ILE A 279 15.40 1.20 -10.90
N LEU A 280 14.12 1.07 -11.24
CA LEU A 280 13.66 0.26 -12.37
C LEU A 280 14.33 0.69 -13.69
N ASN A 281 14.40 2.00 -13.94
CA ASN A 281 15.03 2.55 -15.13
C ASN A 281 16.57 2.52 -15.06
N ARG A 282 17.19 2.16 -13.94
CA ARG A 282 18.65 2.16 -13.72
C ARG A 282 19.25 3.56 -13.92
N ALA A 283 18.67 4.53 -13.23
CA ALA A 283 19.02 5.93 -13.34
C ALA A 283 20.48 6.22 -12.94
N ASN A 284 21.21 6.92 -13.80
CA ASN A 284 22.50 7.49 -13.45
C ASN A 284 22.30 8.90 -12.90
N PHE A 285 22.19 8.98 -11.56
CA PHE A 285 21.91 10.24 -10.86
C PHE A 285 23.04 11.26 -10.97
N GLY A 286 22.68 12.54 -11.04
CA GLY A 286 23.63 13.65 -11.05
C GLY A 286 23.04 14.94 -10.46
N LEU A 287 23.92 15.88 -10.11
CA LEU A 287 23.55 17.17 -9.51
C LEU A 287 22.85 18.11 -10.49
N ASP A 288 23.35 18.17 -11.73
CA ASP A 288 22.81 19.05 -12.78
C ASP A 288 21.77 18.36 -13.67
N PHE A 289 21.89 17.04 -13.83
CA PHE A 289 20.96 16.21 -14.60
C PHE A 289 21.12 14.74 -14.21
N THR A 290 20.04 13.97 -14.36
CA THR A 290 20.03 12.51 -14.22
C THR A 290 19.73 11.88 -15.57
N SER A 291 20.56 10.91 -15.98
CA SER A 291 20.43 10.26 -17.28
C SER A 291 19.92 8.84 -17.16
N THR A 292 18.96 8.48 -18.01
CA THR A 292 18.42 7.13 -18.10
C THR A 292 17.66 6.92 -19.41
N MET A 293 17.17 5.70 -19.64
CA MET A 293 16.21 5.36 -20.69
C MET A 293 14.95 4.78 -20.05
N PHE A 294 13.80 5.01 -20.66
CA PHE A 294 12.56 4.38 -20.20
C PHE A 294 12.58 2.87 -20.51
N ARG A 295 12.63 2.04 -19.48
CA ARG A 295 12.61 0.56 -19.58
C ARG A 295 11.18 0.05 -19.63
N TYR A 296 10.46 0.37 -20.71
CA TYR A 296 9.02 0.10 -20.83
C TYR A 296 8.65 -1.39 -20.64
N TRP A 297 9.47 -2.34 -21.11
CA TRP A 297 9.24 -3.78 -20.85
C TRP A 297 9.26 -4.16 -19.36
N ASP A 298 10.17 -3.58 -18.58
CA ASP A 298 10.22 -3.81 -17.13
C ASP A 298 9.05 -3.12 -16.44
N PHE A 299 8.73 -1.89 -16.89
CA PHE A 299 7.62 -1.09 -16.39
C PHE A 299 6.26 -1.79 -16.59
N GLU A 300 5.99 -2.30 -17.79
CA GLU A 300 4.77 -3.06 -18.14
C GLU A 300 4.49 -4.16 -17.13
N ARG A 301 5.51 -4.98 -16.85
CA ARG A 301 5.39 -6.12 -15.95
C ARG A 301 5.37 -5.70 -14.49
N ALA A 302 6.23 -4.75 -14.10
CA ALA A 302 6.34 -4.32 -12.72
C ALA A 302 5.09 -3.59 -12.24
N PHE A 303 4.44 -2.84 -13.12
CA PHE A 303 3.32 -1.97 -12.77
C PHE A 303 2.01 -2.36 -13.43
N GLY A 304 1.96 -3.49 -14.15
CA GLY A 304 0.73 -4.00 -14.77
C GLY A 304 0.19 -3.09 -15.88
N TYR A 305 1.03 -2.66 -16.81
CA TYR A 305 0.64 -1.86 -17.97
C TYR A 305 0.59 -2.71 -19.24
N ALA A 306 -0.30 -2.32 -20.16
CA ALA A 306 -0.41 -2.85 -21.51
C ALA A 306 0.88 -2.66 -22.32
N SER A 307 1.04 -3.43 -23.40
CA SER A 307 2.23 -3.31 -24.25
C SER A 307 2.38 -1.89 -24.82
N ILE A 308 3.52 -1.26 -24.54
CA ILE A 308 3.82 0.11 -24.95
C ILE A 308 4.46 0.08 -26.34
N PHE A 309 3.96 0.94 -27.23
CA PHE A 309 4.50 1.10 -28.57
C PHE A 309 5.28 2.40 -28.70
N GLU A 310 6.32 2.41 -29.55
CA GLU A 310 7.09 3.61 -29.87
C GLU A 310 6.94 4.02 -31.33
N MET A 311 6.95 5.32 -31.59
CA MET A 311 6.91 5.91 -32.93
C MET A 311 7.68 7.24 -32.95
N ASP A 312 8.50 7.47 -33.97
CA ASP A 312 9.11 8.79 -34.21
C ASP A 312 8.28 9.61 -35.22
N ILE A 313 8.59 10.89 -35.35
CA ILE A 313 7.87 11.83 -36.23
C ILE A 313 8.17 11.64 -37.73
N SER A 314 8.84 10.55 -38.15
CA SER A 314 9.21 10.35 -39.56
C SER A 314 8.03 10.32 -40.53
N ASP A 315 6.84 9.93 -40.06
CA ASP A 315 5.55 10.17 -40.70
C ASP A 315 4.72 11.14 -39.84
N PRO A 316 4.79 12.46 -40.10
CA PRO A 316 4.13 13.46 -39.26
C PRO A 316 2.61 13.28 -39.17
N ASP A 317 1.95 12.90 -40.27
CA ASP A 317 0.49 12.78 -40.27
C ASP A 317 0.04 11.59 -39.40
N LEU A 318 0.73 10.45 -39.48
CA LEU A 318 0.50 9.32 -38.58
C LEU A 318 0.86 9.66 -37.13
N PHE A 319 1.98 10.35 -36.90
CA PHE A 319 2.44 10.76 -35.58
C PHE A 319 1.40 11.62 -34.84
N PHE A 320 0.93 12.71 -35.46
CA PHE A 320 -0.09 13.59 -34.86
C PHE A 320 -1.46 12.94 -34.75
N THR A 321 -1.84 12.11 -35.72
CA THR A 321 -3.10 11.34 -35.64
C THR A 321 -3.05 10.34 -34.48
N THR A 322 -1.91 9.70 -34.24
CA THR A 322 -1.72 8.78 -33.10
C THR A 322 -1.85 9.53 -31.77
N ILE A 323 -1.18 10.68 -31.64
CA ILE A 323 -1.28 11.52 -30.43
C ILE A 323 -2.73 11.90 -30.13
N LYS A 324 -3.45 12.41 -31.13
CA LYS A 324 -4.85 12.79 -30.97
C LYS A 324 -5.74 11.62 -30.60
N ASN A 325 -5.58 10.48 -31.27
CA ASN A 325 -6.37 9.29 -30.97
C ASN A 325 -6.14 8.80 -29.54
N GLU A 326 -4.92 8.85 -29.02
CA GLU A 326 -4.66 8.49 -27.62
C GLU A 326 -5.36 9.48 -26.66
N ILE A 327 -5.21 10.79 -26.89
CA ILE A 327 -5.82 11.83 -26.05
C ILE A 327 -7.36 11.79 -26.11
N ASP A 328 -7.95 11.55 -27.28
CA ASP A 328 -9.40 11.37 -27.46
C ASP A 328 -9.93 10.16 -26.70
N ASN A 329 -9.07 9.16 -26.46
CA ASN A 329 -9.35 8.02 -25.60
C ASN A 329 -8.89 8.23 -24.14
N LEU A 330 -8.64 9.48 -23.74
CA LEU A 330 -8.19 9.85 -22.40
C LEU A 330 -6.87 9.17 -21.97
N ARG A 331 -5.98 8.89 -22.92
CA ARG A 331 -4.65 8.32 -22.65
C ARG A 331 -3.56 9.36 -22.91
N PRO A 332 -2.98 9.96 -21.86
CA PRO A 332 -1.76 10.75 -22.02
C PRO A 332 -0.60 9.83 -22.45
N LEU A 333 0.35 10.39 -23.17
CA LEU A 333 1.47 9.65 -23.75
C LEU A 333 2.80 10.28 -23.37
N LEU A 334 3.87 9.46 -23.32
CA LEU A 334 5.21 9.99 -23.10
C LEU A 334 5.73 10.55 -24.42
N LEU A 335 6.19 11.80 -24.38
CA LEU A 335 6.83 12.49 -25.49
C LEU A 335 8.32 12.66 -25.17
N SER A 336 9.16 11.98 -25.95
CA SER A 336 10.61 12.20 -25.95
C SER A 336 10.95 13.30 -26.96
N MET A 337 11.31 14.47 -26.43
CA MET A 337 12.06 15.49 -27.15
C MET A 337 13.56 15.15 -27.09
N PRO A 338 14.39 15.66 -28.02
CA PRO A 338 15.84 15.42 -27.97
C PRO A 338 16.43 15.84 -26.62
N GLY A 339 16.90 14.86 -25.84
CA GLY A 339 17.49 15.08 -24.51
C GLY A 339 16.49 15.30 -23.36
N HIS A 340 15.17 15.17 -23.59
CA HIS A 340 14.17 15.43 -22.57
C HIS A 340 12.90 14.59 -22.77
N MET A 341 12.45 13.88 -21.73
CA MET A 341 11.18 13.15 -21.73
C MET A 341 10.13 13.96 -20.96
N THR A 342 8.94 14.02 -21.55
CA THR A 342 7.80 14.88 -21.17
C THR A 342 6.50 14.10 -21.34
N VAL A 343 5.36 14.71 -20.98
CA VAL A 343 4.03 14.12 -21.22
C VAL A 343 3.28 14.99 -22.23
N ALA A 344 2.69 14.36 -23.23
CA ALA A 344 1.70 15.01 -24.10
C ALA A 344 0.30 14.53 -23.70
N ASP A 345 -0.57 15.48 -23.39
CA ASP A 345 -1.84 15.22 -22.71
C ASP A 345 -2.98 16.13 -23.18
N GLY A 346 -2.81 16.84 -24.28
CA GLY A 346 -3.86 17.66 -24.89
C GLY A 346 -3.50 18.10 -26.31
N TYR A 347 -4.47 18.57 -27.07
CA TYR A 347 -4.28 19.24 -28.36
C TYR A 347 -5.21 20.45 -28.52
N ALA A 348 -4.72 21.48 -29.21
CA ALA A 348 -5.50 22.69 -29.42
C ALA A 348 -6.56 22.51 -30.52
N SER A 349 -7.63 23.32 -30.48
CA SER A 349 -8.60 23.42 -31.58
C SER A 349 -8.04 24.25 -32.76
N ASP A 350 -6.95 23.76 -33.36
CA ASP A 350 -6.30 24.42 -34.47
C ASP A 350 -6.54 23.71 -35.80
N GLY A 351 -6.52 24.47 -36.90
CA GLY A 351 -6.78 23.92 -38.24
C GLY A 351 -5.71 22.96 -38.76
N THR A 352 -4.60 22.81 -38.03
CA THR A 352 -3.47 21.95 -38.42
C THR A 352 -3.55 20.57 -37.78
N GLY A 353 -4.08 20.51 -36.56
CA GLY A 353 -4.08 19.32 -35.75
C GLY A 353 -2.72 18.94 -35.17
N ARG A 354 -1.75 19.86 -35.15
CA ARG A 354 -0.35 19.58 -34.79
C ARG A 354 0.11 20.30 -33.53
N LYS A 355 -0.77 21.10 -32.92
CA LYS A 355 -0.47 21.87 -31.71
C LYS A 355 -0.87 21.04 -30.49
N ILE A 356 0.12 20.55 -29.74
CA ILE A 356 -0.04 19.56 -28.66
C ILE A 356 0.34 20.21 -27.33
N HIS A 357 -0.48 20.04 -26.30
CA HIS A 357 -0.14 20.42 -24.93
C HIS A 357 0.94 19.51 -24.38
N ILE A 358 1.95 20.09 -23.74
CA ILE A 358 3.07 19.36 -23.14
C ILE A 358 3.22 19.78 -21.68
N ASN A 359 3.19 18.79 -20.79
CA ASN A 359 3.71 18.91 -19.44
C ASN A 359 5.19 18.52 -19.43
N LEU A 360 6.06 19.49 -19.11
CA LEU A 360 7.51 19.36 -19.16
C LEU A 360 8.10 18.68 -17.91
N GLY A 361 7.31 18.48 -16.86
CA GLY A 361 7.81 17.98 -15.58
C GLY A 361 8.74 18.97 -14.85
N TRP A 362 8.47 20.28 -15.03
CA TRP A 362 9.21 21.39 -14.39
C TRP A 362 8.34 22.20 -13.42
N GLY A 363 7.39 21.54 -12.77
CA GLY A 363 6.48 22.17 -11.81
C GLY A 363 5.53 23.18 -12.44
N GLY A 364 4.99 22.87 -13.63
CA GLY A 364 4.11 23.74 -14.40
C GLY A 364 4.82 24.82 -15.23
N ASN A 365 6.13 25.00 -15.03
CA ASN A 365 6.87 26.04 -15.76
C ASN A 365 7.00 25.69 -17.24
N TYR A 366 6.50 26.60 -18.08
CA TYR A 366 6.50 26.50 -19.53
C TYR A 366 5.63 25.35 -20.08
N ASP A 367 4.73 24.77 -19.29
CA ASP A 367 3.70 23.89 -19.82
C ASP A 367 2.78 24.72 -20.73
N ASP A 368 2.61 24.29 -21.98
CA ASP A 368 1.82 25.01 -23.00
C ASP A 368 1.57 24.10 -24.23
N TYR A 369 0.84 24.63 -25.20
CA TYR A 369 0.60 24.04 -26.50
C TYR A 369 1.71 24.39 -27.49
N TYR A 370 2.41 23.38 -27.99
CA TYR A 370 3.54 23.50 -28.92
C TYR A 370 3.24 22.84 -30.26
N TYR A 371 3.73 23.45 -31.34
CA TYR A 371 3.85 22.77 -32.64
C TYR A 371 5.10 21.90 -32.62
N LEU A 372 4.93 20.58 -32.70
CA LEU A 372 6.03 19.61 -32.61
C LEU A 372 6.77 19.39 -33.94
N ASP A 373 6.25 19.88 -35.07
CA ASP A 373 6.87 19.74 -36.39
C ASP A 373 7.87 20.87 -36.73
N GLN A 374 8.26 21.64 -35.72
CA GLN A 374 9.24 22.72 -35.82
C GLN A 374 10.15 22.77 -34.58
N THR A 375 11.28 23.47 -34.69
CA THR A 375 12.13 23.72 -33.52
C THR A 375 11.38 24.52 -32.46
N ASN A 376 11.31 24.00 -31.24
CA ASN A 376 10.69 24.69 -30.11
C ASN A 376 11.76 25.38 -29.26
N ILE A 377 11.56 26.67 -28.99
CA ILE A 377 12.33 27.44 -28.01
C ILE A 377 11.47 27.59 -26.75
N ILE A 378 11.86 26.91 -25.68
CA ILE A 378 11.10 26.81 -24.42
C ILE A 378 12.00 27.32 -23.31
N GLY A 379 11.68 28.50 -22.77
CA GLY A 379 12.57 29.20 -21.83
C GLY A 379 13.99 29.36 -22.42
N PRO A 380 15.05 28.92 -21.72
CA PRO A 380 16.42 28.97 -22.23
C PRO A 380 16.80 27.78 -23.15
N TYR A 381 15.90 26.82 -23.38
CA TYR A 381 16.19 25.57 -24.09
C TYR A 381 15.69 25.60 -25.54
N SER A 382 16.36 24.81 -26.40
CA SER A 382 16.02 24.64 -27.81
C SER A 382 15.92 23.17 -28.15
N PHE A 383 14.76 22.72 -28.61
CA PHE A 383 14.50 21.34 -29.00
C PHE A 383 14.30 21.25 -30.51
N SER A 384 15.07 20.38 -31.19
CA SER A 384 14.83 20.09 -32.61
C SER A 384 13.54 19.28 -32.77
N PRO A 385 12.89 19.33 -33.96
CA PRO A 385 11.65 18.60 -34.22
C PRO A 385 11.86 17.08 -34.40
N ASP A 386 12.83 16.49 -33.69
CA ASP A 386 13.16 15.07 -33.76
C ASP A 386 12.53 14.34 -32.56
N HIS A 387 11.20 14.23 -32.59
CA HIS A 387 10.43 13.69 -31.46
C HIS A 387 10.12 12.20 -31.61
N ARG A 388 9.93 11.54 -30.47
CA ARG A 388 9.41 10.18 -30.36
C ARG A 388 8.30 10.13 -29.31
N ILE A 389 7.25 9.36 -29.57
CA ILE A 389 6.19 9.07 -28.62
C ILE A 389 6.27 7.63 -28.13
N PHE A 390 5.88 7.41 -26.88
CA PHE A 390 5.52 6.11 -26.34
C PHE A 390 4.03 6.15 -26.00
N TYR A 391 3.24 5.28 -26.62
CA TYR A 391 1.78 5.32 -26.60
C TYR A 391 1.19 3.94 -26.28
N ASN A 392 -0.15 3.86 -26.12
CA ASN A 392 -0.86 2.74 -25.53
C ASN A 392 -0.48 2.52 -24.04
N ILE A 393 -0.19 3.60 -23.32
CA ILE A 393 0.08 3.55 -21.89
C ILE A 393 -1.26 3.50 -21.17
N ARG A 394 -1.69 2.31 -20.79
CA ARG A 394 -2.90 2.03 -20.01
C ARG A 394 -2.68 0.81 -19.12
N PRO A 395 -3.47 0.64 -18.04
CA PRO A 395 -3.50 -0.62 -17.32
C PRO A 395 -3.70 -1.82 -18.27
N CYS A 396 -3.01 -2.93 -17.99
CA CYS A 396 -3.22 -4.19 -18.70
C CYS A 396 -4.58 -4.80 -18.31
N GLU A 397 -5.13 -5.65 -19.16
CA GLU A 397 -6.38 -6.37 -18.90
C GLU A 397 -6.23 -7.88 -19.12
N GLY A 398 -6.72 -8.69 -18.19
CA GLY A 398 -6.75 -10.16 -18.29
C GLY A 398 -5.36 -10.75 -18.56
N ASP A 399 -5.25 -11.57 -19.60
CA ASP A 399 -4.01 -12.26 -19.99
C ASP A 399 -2.90 -11.31 -20.52
N GLU A 400 -3.21 -10.03 -20.78
CA GLU A 400 -2.19 -9.01 -21.10
C GLU A 400 -1.30 -8.73 -19.87
N CYS A 401 -1.83 -8.95 -18.66
CA CYS A 401 -1.09 -8.74 -17.43
C CYS A 401 -0.07 -9.86 -17.17
N TYR A 402 1.21 -9.49 -17.11
CA TYR A 402 2.31 -10.44 -16.93
C TYR A 402 3.28 -10.03 -15.80
N PRO A 403 2.82 -10.06 -14.53
CA PRO A 403 3.61 -9.61 -13.39
C PRO A 403 4.83 -10.48 -13.14
N TYR A 404 5.79 -9.93 -12.39
CA TYR A 404 6.90 -10.72 -11.85
C TYR A 404 6.40 -11.63 -10.72
N VAL A 405 6.78 -12.91 -10.79
CA VAL A 405 6.47 -13.88 -9.72
C VAL A 405 7.48 -13.79 -8.60
N PRO A 406 7.07 -13.98 -7.33
CA PRO A 406 8.00 -14.14 -6.21
C PRO A 406 8.98 -15.29 -6.44
N THR A 407 10.17 -15.17 -5.85
CA THR A 407 11.30 -16.08 -6.07
C THR A 407 11.39 -17.24 -5.08
N GLY A 408 10.59 -17.24 -3.99
CA GLY A 408 10.43 -18.35 -3.04
C GLY A 408 11.66 -18.61 -2.18
N GLY A 409 12.29 -17.55 -1.69
CA GLY A 409 13.57 -17.50 -0.99
C GLY A 409 13.51 -17.85 0.50
N GLY A 410 12.34 -17.94 1.12
CA GLY A 410 12.23 -18.34 2.53
C GLY A 410 12.77 -17.28 3.49
N GLN A 411 12.76 -16.00 3.13
CA GLN A 411 13.32 -14.91 3.95
C GLN A 411 12.19 -14.09 4.57
N PRO A 412 12.18 -13.85 5.89
CA PRO A 412 11.15 -13.03 6.50
C PRO A 412 11.18 -11.59 5.94
N PRO A 413 10.06 -10.86 6.03
CA PRO A 413 9.96 -9.52 5.49
C PRO A 413 10.86 -8.55 6.26
N VAL A 414 11.26 -7.46 5.61
CA VAL A 414 12.13 -6.42 6.17
C VAL A 414 11.36 -5.11 6.27
N ILE A 415 11.37 -4.48 7.45
CA ILE A 415 10.91 -3.10 7.64
C ILE A 415 12.11 -2.17 7.44
N THR A 416 12.12 -1.39 6.35
CA THR A 416 13.23 -0.47 6.04
C THR A 416 13.01 0.94 6.54
N SER A 417 11.78 1.33 6.91
CA SER A 417 11.54 2.60 7.61
C SER A 417 12.42 2.68 8.87
N SER A 418 13.10 3.80 9.08
CA SER A 418 14.00 3.98 10.22
C SER A 418 13.28 4.01 11.56
N LEU A 419 12.02 4.49 11.60
CA LEU A 419 11.15 4.61 12.78
C LEU A 419 11.93 5.10 14.02
N PRO A 420 12.49 6.33 14.00
CA PRO A 420 13.08 6.90 15.19
C PRO A 420 11.97 7.19 16.22
N ASP A 421 12.37 7.44 17.47
CA ASP A 421 11.45 8.03 18.44
C ASP A 421 10.99 9.39 17.92
N ILE A 422 9.70 9.68 18.05
CA ILE A 422 9.08 10.89 17.48
C ILE A 422 8.30 11.69 18.53
N ILE A 423 8.08 12.95 18.20
CA ILE A 423 7.20 13.86 18.94
C ILE A 423 6.00 14.15 18.03
N ILE A 424 4.80 14.12 18.60
CA ILE A 424 3.56 14.52 17.93
C ILE A 424 2.79 15.49 18.81
N ASP A 425 2.01 16.38 18.19
CA ASP A 425 1.08 17.24 18.90
C ASP A 425 -0.32 16.60 18.99
N GLY A 426 -1.28 17.30 19.60
CA GLY A 426 -2.66 16.84 19.75
C GLY A 426 -3.41 16.57 18.43
N THR A 427 -2.86 16.92 17.27
CA THR A 427 -3.45 16.61 15.96
C THR A 427 -3.05 15.22 15.44
N GLY A 428 -2.01 14.62 16.04
CA GLY A 428 -1.47 13.34 15.63
C GLY A 428 -0.59 13.41 14.38
N THR A 429 -0.26 12.25 13.81
CA THR A 429 0.53 12.17 12.58
C THR A 429 0.26 10.90 11.81
N THR A 430 0.65 10.88 10.54
CA THR A 430 0.68 9.66 9.73
C THR A 430 2.11 9.42 9.26
N LEU A 431 2.58 8.19 9.43
CA LEU A 431 3.90 7.73 9.01
C LEU A 431 3.76 6.74 7.87
N ARG A 432 4.65 6.85 6.88
CA ARG A 432 4.80 5.86 5.82
C ARG A 432 5.71 4.72 6.29
N ILE A 433 5.20 3.49 6.26
CA ILE A 433 5.94 2.28 6.63
C ILE A 433 6.42 1.59 5.35
N ASP A 434 7.73 1.63 5.09
CA ASP A 434 8.35 0.79 4.08
C ASP A 434 8.64 -0.58 4.67
N ALA A 435 7.94 -1.59 4.17
CA ALA A 435 8.24 -2.98 4.41
C ALA A 435 8.13 -3.78 3.11
N TYR A 436 9.00 -4.76 2.94
CA TYR A 436 8.99 -5.64 1.77
C TYR A 436 9.53 -7.02 2.11
N ASP A 437 9.12 -8.03 1.35
CA ASP A 437 9.75 -9.34 1.39
C ASP A 437 10.89 -9.40 0.35
N PRO A 438 12.14 -9.75 0.74
CA PRO A 438 13.27 -9.85 -0.18
C PRO A 438 13.04 -10.73 -1.41
N ASP A 439 12.12 -11.69 -1.34
CA ASP A 439 11.85 -12.61 -2.43
C ASP A 439 10.63 -12.23 -3.29
N GLY A 440 9.88 -11.21 -2.86
CA GLY A 440 8.68 -10.69 -3.53
C GLY A 440 7.35 -11.17 -2.94
N ASP A 441 7.34 -11.92 -1.84
CA ASP A 441 6.10 -12.31 -1.17
C ASP A 441 5.29 -11.12 -0.63
N THR A 442 3.98 -11.35 -0.46
CA THR A 442 3.06 -10.30 0.02
C THR A 442 3.30 -10.04 1.49
N VAL A 443 3.45 -8.77 1.86
CA VAL A 443 3.64 -8.34 3.25
C VAL A 443 2.33 -7.77 3.80
N THR A 444 1.92 -8.27 4.96
CA THR A 444 0.85 -7.70 5.79
C THR A 444 1.47 -6.92 6.94
N LEU A 445 0.93 -5.73 7.23
CA LEU A 445 1.37 -4.88 8.33
C LEU A 445 0.31 -4.81 9.43
N SER A 446 0.76 -4.80 10.69
CA SER A 446 -0.07 -4.54 11.86
C SER A 446 0.68 -3.67 12.88
N SER A 447 -0.06 -3.00 13.76
CA SER A 447 0.48 -2.07 14.75
C SER A 447 -0.23 -2.17 16.09
N SER A 448 0.47 -1.84 17.16
CA SER A 448 -0.08 -1.72 18.51
C SER A 448 0.63 -0.61 19.28
N SER A 449 -0.05 -0.07 20.30
CA SER A 449 0.54 0.90 21.24
C SER A 449 0.35 0.45 22.68
N THR A 450 1.28 0.83 23.56
CA THR A 450 1.26 0.48 24.99
C THR A 450 0.43 1.43 25.86
N CYS A 451 0.03 2.60 25.35
CA CYS A 451 -0.82 3.54 26.07
C CYS A 451 -1.78 4.31 25.15
N ASP A 452 -2.24 5.49 25.58
CA ASP A 452 -3.33 6.29 25.01
C ASP A 452 -2.94 6.99 23.68
N VAL A 453 -2.30 6.23 22.77
CA VAL A 453 -2.08 6.57 21.37
C VAL A 453 -2.71 5.47 20.52
N GLN A 454 -3.74 5.83 19.76
CA GLN A 454 -4.36 4.92 18.81
C GLN A 454 -3.47 4.79 17.57
N ALA A 455 -2.97 3.57 17.32
CA ALA A 455 -2.08 3.25 16.21
C ALA A 455 -2.80 2.39 15.15
N GLU A 456 -3.18 3.00 14.04
CA GLU A 456 -3.95 2.36 12.96
C GLU A 456 -3.17 2.29 11.66
N LEU A 457 -3.09 1.09 11.08
CA LEU A 457 -2.52 0.89 9.76
C LEU A 457 -3.62 0.79 8.69
N ASN A 458 -3.49 1.61 7.65
CA ASN A 458 -4.21 1.45 6.40
C ASN A 458 -3.18 1.24 5.29
N SER A 459 -3.17 0.05 4.69
CA SER A 459 -2.09 -0.39 3.81
C SER A 459 -0.72 -0.26 4.48
N ASN A 460 0.10 0.69 4.05
CA ASN A 460 1.43 0.98 4.62
C ASN A 460 1.50 2.35 5.33
N LEU A 461 0.35 2.96 5.63
CA LEU A 461 0.27 4.25 6.32
C LEU A 461 -0.17 4.03 7.77
N LEU A 462 0.73 4.28 8.72
CA LEU A 462 0.48 4.21 10.16
C LEU A 462 0.01 5.56 10.66
N THR A 463 -1.26 5.67 11.01
CA THR A 463 -1.83 6.87 11.64
C THR A 463 -1.78 6.72 13.16
N LEU A 464 -1.15 7.70 13.81
CA LEU A 464 -1.02 7.82 15.25
C LEU A 464 -1.91 8.96 15.72
N THR A 465 -2.96 8.62 16.47
CA THR A 465 -3.91 9.59 17.02
C THR A 465 -3.77 9.61 18.55
N PRO A 466 -3.25 10.68 19.15
CA PRO A 466 -3.23 10.84 20.60
C PRO A 466 -4.65 10.85 21.16
N LEU A 467 -4.88 10.09 22.24
CA LEU A 467 -6.12 10.15 23.02
C LEU A 467 -5.96 11.04 24.26
N ASP A 468 -4.71 11.34 24.65
CA ASP A 468 -4.33 12.32 25.66
C ASP A 468 -3.00 13.01 25.25
N THR A 469 -2.67 14.11 25.92
CA THR A 469 -1.38 14.81 25.77
C THR A 469 -0.48 14.56 26.98
N ASP A 470 0.79 14.91 26.86
CA ASP A 470 1.83 14.70 27.89
C ASP A 470 2.02 13.21 28.25
N ILE A 471 1.95 12.35 27.23
CA ILE A 471 2.14 10.90 27.34
C ILE A 471 3.31 10.42 26.49
N TYR A 472 3.98 9.36 26.95
CA TYR A 472 5.10 8.72 26.26
C TYR A 472 4.73 7.26 25.99
N CYS A 473 4.41 6.93 24.74
CA CYS A 473 3.95 5.61 24.35
C CYS A 473 4.97 4.86 23.52
N GLN A 474 5.02 3.54 23.69
CA GLN A 474 5.73 2.66 22.78
C GLN A 474 4.74 2.20 21.70
N VAL A 475 5.21 2.18 20.45
CA VAL A 475 4.46 1.68 19.29
C VAL A 475 5.25 0.57 18.63
N ASP A 476 4.60 -0.57 18.44
CA ASP A 476 5.13 -1.71 17.72
C ASP A 476 4.52 -1.77 16.33
N VAL A 477 5.37 -2.04 15.34
CA VAL A 477 4.99 -2.32 13.95
C VAL A 477 5.48 -3.71 13.60
N GLN A 478 4.56 -4.55 13.15
CA GLN A 478 4.82 -5.91 12.71
C GLN A 478 4.64 -6.00 11.20
N ALA A 479 5.59 -6.65 10.52
CA ALA A 479 5.50 -7.07 9.13
C ALA A 479 5.49 -8.59 9.06
N GLN A 480 4.54 -9.16 8.34
CA GLN A 480 4.37 -10.60 8.19
C GLN A 480 4.24 -10.99 6.71
N SER A 481 4.92 -12.05 6.30
CA SER A 481 4.76 -12.74 5.02
C SER A 481 4.62 -14.25 5.25
N ASP A 482 4.51 -15.03 4.18
CA ASP A 482 4.52 -16.51 4.26
C ASP A 482 5.86 -17.04 4.81
N ASP A 483 6.93 -16.25 4.70
CA ASP A 483 8.29 -16.60 5.11
C ASP A 483 8.63 -16.21 6.56
N GLY A 484 7.75 -15.49 7.26
CA GLY A 484 7.89 -15.22 8.68
C GLY A 484 7.40 -13.84 9.10
N THR A 485 7.99 -13.32 10.18
CA THR A 485 7.56 -12.06 10.80
C THR A 485 8.75 -11.26 11.32
N THR A 486 8.69 -9.95 11.14
CA THR A 486 9.66 -8.98 11.66
C THR A 486 8.93 -7.89 12.42
N PHE A 487 9.54 -7.39 13.49
CA PHE A 487 9.00 -6.33 14.35
C PHE A 487 9.94 -5.14 14.38
N LYS A 488 9.36 -3.95 14.55
CA LYS A 488 10.10 -2.73 14.86
C LYS A 488 9.33 -1.90 15.86
N THR A 489 10.04 -1.38 16.84
CA THR A 489 9.48 -0.64 17.96
C THR A 489 10.11 0.75 18.01
N PHE A 490 9.30 1.76 18.32
CA PHE A 490 9.74 3.13 18.54
C PHE A 490 8.83 3.82 19.56
N ASN A 491 9.31 4.91 20.13
CA ASN A 491 8.55 5.67 21.12
C ASN A 491 7.91 6.93 20.49
N VAL A 492 6.78 7.32 21.04
CA VAL A 492 5.97 8.46 20.63
C VAL A 492 5.72 9.32 21.86
N LEU A 493 6.27 10.52 21.87
CA LEU A 493 5.95 11.55 22.85
C LEU A 493 4.83 12.43 22.30
N CYS A 494 3.68 12.42 22.96
CA CYS A 494 2.55 13.29 22.60
C CYS A 494 2.58 14.53 23.50
N LEU A 495 2.60 15.71 22.91
CA LEU A 495 2.59 17.00 23.61
C LEU A 495 1.36 17.82 23.19
N GLU A 496 1.05 18.86 23.97
CA GLU A 496 0.04 19.84 23.56
C GLU A 496 0.49 20.63 22.31
N ASP A 497 1.74 21.10 22.31
CA ASP A 497 2.36 21.86 21.22
C ASP A 497 3.55 21.08 20.61
N MET A 498 3.70 21.17 19.29
CA MET A 498 4.79 20.52 18.58
C MET A 498 6.15 21.12 18.96
N ILE A 499 7.11 20.24 19.31
CA ILE A 499 8.52 20.57 19.45
C ILE A 499 9.29 19.73 18.45
N TYR A 500 10.01 20.38 17.54
CA TYR A 500 10.84 19.69 16.56
C TYR A 500 12.18 19.27 17.16
N LEU A 501 12.54 18.00 16.96
CA LEU A 501 13.76 17.41 17.48
C LEU A 501 14.27 16.35 16.51
N GLY A 502 15.55 16.43 16.13
CA GLY A 502 16.18 15.51 15.20
C GLY A 502 17.38 16.14 14.49
N THR A 503 18.24 15.32 13.91
CA THR A 503 19.37 15.82 13.10
C THR A 503 18.95 16.15 11.66
N GLN A 504 17.79 15.66 11.21
CA GLN A 504 17.24 16.01 9.90
C GLN A 504 15.73 15.88 9.88
N TYR A 505 15.02 16.97 9.58
CA TYR A 505 13.56 16.98 9.45
C TYR A 505 13.09 18.19 8.64
N ASP A 506 11.85 18.12 8.17
CA ASP A 506 11.20 19.19 7.43
C ASP A 506 10.05 19.80 8.24
N ILE A 507 9.90 21.12 8.14
CA ILE A 507 8.76 21.87 8.67
C ILE A 507 7.99 22.44 7.49
N GLY A 508 6.71 22.07 7.37
CA GLY A 508 5.78 22.66 6.41
C GLY A 508 5.06 23.87 6.99
N GLY A 509 4.87 24.91 6.18
CA GLY A 509 4.11 26.09 6.55
C GLY A 509 3.42 26.73 5.36
N GLN A 510 2.50 27.65 5.66
CA GLN A 510 1.77 28.41 4.65
C GLN A 510 1.42 29.79 5.18
N PHE A 511 1.94 30.82 4.50
CA PHE A 511 1.58 32.18 4.83
C PHE A 511 0.09 32.45 4.49
N ALA A 512 -0.67 32.98 5.44
CA ALA A 512 -2.01 33.50 5.32
C ALA A 512 -2.03 34.90 4.70
N ASP A 513 -0.99 35.72 4.93
CA ASP A 513 -0.87 37.05 4.34
C ASP A 513 0.59 37.55 4.22
N GLN A 514 0.74 38.81 3.80
CA GLN A 514 2.02 39.45 3.52
C GLN A 514 2.90 39.69 4.77
N ASP A 515 2.28 39.85 5.93
CA ASP A 515 2.91 40.32 7.17
C ASP A 515 2.97 39.23 8.25
N GLU A 516 2.46 38.02 7.96
CA GLU A 516 2.53 36.89 8.87
C GLU A 516 3.96 36.49 9.23
N ILE A 517 4.09 36.02 10.47
CA ILE A 517 5.30 35.40 11.00
C ILE A 517 4.90 34.06 11.60
N ASP A 518 5.35 33.00 10.96
CA ASP A 518 5.23 31.64 11.48
C ASP A 518 6.36 31.35 12.45
N LEU A 519 6.06 30.68 13.57
CA LEU A 519 6.99 30.38 14.64
C LEU A 519 6.96 28.89 14.97
N TYR A 520 8.14 28.28 15.05
CA TYR A 520 8.31 26.85 15.32
C TYR A 520 9.27 26.65 16.47
N SER A 521 8.86 25.86 17.45
CA SER A 521 9.69 25.47 18.60
C SER A 521 10.55 24.27 18.23
N ALA A 522 11.86 24.38 18.41
CA ALA A 522 12.79 23.30 18.12
C ALA A 522 13.87 23.18 19.19
N TYR A 523 14.32 21.96 19.47
CA TYR A 523 15.58 21.73 20.17
C TYR A 523 16.69 21.60 19.14
N LEU A 524 17.71 22.46 19.23
CA LEU A 524 18.83 22.51 18.30
C LEU A 524 20.17 22.42 19.05
N GLU A 525 21.15 21.79 18.43
CA GLU A 525 22.47 21.55 18.98
C GLU A 525 23.50 21.50 17.83
N GLY A 526 24.72 21.98 18.10
CA GLY A 526 25.83 21.84 17.17
C GLY A 526 25.68 22.68 15.91
N TYR A 527 26.35 22.25 14.83
CA TYR A 527 26.31 22.94 13.55
C TYR A 527 25.00 22.65 12.83
N THR A 528 24.07 23.60 12.91
CA THR A 528 22.74 23.50 12.31
C THR A 528 22.67 24.35 11.04
N THR A 529 22.13 23.75 9.97
CA THR A 529 21.73 24.44 8.74
C THR A 529 20.22 24.41 8.58
N ILE A 530 19.63 25.57 8.28
CA ILE A 530 18.20 25.72 7.96
C ILE A 530 18.09 26.33 6.57
N SER A 531 17.51 25.60 5.63
CA SER A 531 17.24 26.07 4.27
C SER A 531 15.75 26.12 3.99
N GLY A 532 15.32 27.11 3.20
CA GLY A 532 13.92 27.26 2.82
C GLY A 532 13.63 26.97 1.35
N HIS A 533 12.48 26.36 1.08
CA HIS A 533 11.99 26.06 -0.26
C HIS A 533 10.53 26.52 -0.42
N ARG A 534 10.28 27.41 -1.39
CA ARG A 534 8.94 27.97 -1.68
C ARG A 534 8.50 27.75 -3.14
N GLY A 535 9.14 26.78 -3.81
CA GLY A 535 8.88 26.46 -5.23
C GLY A 535 9.53 27.40 -6.26
N TYR A 536 10.40 28.31 -5.81
CA TYR A 536 11.26 29.13 -6.67
C TYR A 536 12.66 28.52 -6.77
N SER A 537 13.49 29.07 -7.67
CA SER A 537 14.92 28.70 -7.76
C SER A 537 15.77 29.20 -6.57
N ASN A 538 15.18 30.00 -5.68
CA ASN A 538 15.77 30.48 -4.43
C ASN A 538 14.76 30.33 -3.28
N GLN A 539 15.17 30.69 -2.07
CA GLN A 539 14.33 30.57 -0.87
C GLN A 539 13.04 31.42 -0.97
N ALA A 540 13.16 32.68 -1.39
CA ALA A 540 12.04 33.61 -1.61
C ALA A 540 11.14 33.90 -0.39
N PHE A 541 11.71 33.80 0.82
CA PHE A 541 11.18 34.29 2.10
C PHE A 541 12.34 34.39 3.11
N TYR A 542 12.10 34.93 4.29
CA TYR A 542 13.10 35.14 5.34
C TYR A 542 12.95 34.13 6.46
N ILE A 543 14.08 33.63 6.96
CA ILE A 543 14.18 32.77 8.14
C ILE A 543 15.03 33.47 9.19
N TRP A 544 14.72 33.33 10.47
CA TRP A 544 15.63 33.71 11.57
C TRP A 544 15.46 32.79 12.77
N ILE A 545 16.43 32.82 13.68
CA ILE A 545 16.47 31.96 14.87
C ILE A 545 16.55 32.83 16.12
N LYS A 546 15.72 32.53 17.11
CA LYS A 546 15.75 33.13 18.45
C LYS A 546 16.09 32.08 19.50
N ASP A 547 16.84 32.49 20.52
CA ASP A 547 17.05 31.67 21.72
C ASP A 547 15.78 31.61 22.59
N GLN A 548 15.80 30.77 23.64
CA GLN A 548 14.73 30.64 24.63
C GLN A 548 14.35 31.93 25.37
N TYR A 549 15.18 32.98 25.30
CA TYR A 549 14.91 34.29 25.91
C TYR A 549 14.34 35.30 24.89
N GLY A 550 14.16 34.88 23.64
CA GLY A 550 13.67 35.71 22.54
C GLY A 550 14.74 36.56 21.85
N ASN A 551 16.03 36.38 22.17
CA ASN A 551 17.12 37.10 21.50
C ASN A 551 17.42 36.45 20.15
N THR A 552 17.59 37.27 19.11
CA THR A 552 17.99 36.79 17.79
C THR A 552 19.43 36.28 17.82
N VAL A 553 19.62 34.98 17.56
CA VAL A 553 20.94 34.34 17.43
C VAL A 553 21.41 34.27 15.98
N ALA A 554 20.47 34.17 15.04
CA ALA A 554 20.70 34.34 13.60
C ALA A 554 19.61 35.25 13.04
N GLY A 555 20.00 36.35 12.38
CA GLY A 555 19.06 37.36 11.87
C GLY A 555 18.30 36.92 10.61
N PRO A 556 17.25 37.67 10.21
CA PRO A 556 16.47 37.38 9.01
C PRO A 556 17.34 37.22 7.76
N SER A 557 17.30 36.04 7.16
CA SER A 557 18.05 35.67 5.97
C SER A 557 17.13 35.08 4.91
N ASN A 558 17.28 35.52 3.66
CA ASN A 558 16.63 34.93 2.48
C ASN A 558 17.53 33.93 1.74
N GLU A 559 18.59 33.48 2.40
CA GLU A 559 19.50 32.40 2.03
C GLU A 559 19.59 31.41 3.21
N PRO A 560 20.05 30.16 2.98
CA PRO A 560 20.23 29.20 4.06
C PRO A 560 21.06 29.76 5.23
N ILE A 561 20.62 29.50 6.46
CA ILE A 561 21.35 29.85 7.67
C ILE A 561 22.18 28.65 8.08
N SER A 562 23.48 28.84 8.29
CA SER A 562 24.35 27.83 8.93
C SER A 562 25.02 28.45 10.16
N VAL A 563 24.75 27.89 11.33
CA VAL A 563 25.17 28.44 12.62
C VAL A 563 25.49 27.32 13.61
N ASN A 564 26.53 27.52 14.43
CA ASN A 564 26.82 26.63 15.54
C ASN A 564 26.02 27.08 16.78
N LEU A 565 25.17 26.22 17.30
CA LEU A 565 24.24 26.51 18.39
C LEU A 565 24.62 25.73 19.65
N GLU A 566 24.59 26.41 20.80
CA GLU A 566 24.66 25.71 22.08
C GLU A 566 23.39 24.85 22.27
N PRO A 567 23.47 23.66 22.91
CA PRO A 567 22.31 22.82 23.11
C PRO A 567 21.19 23.56 23.84
N GLY A 568 19.99 23.59 23.26
CA GLY A 568 18.84 24.21 23.92
C GLY A 568 17.62 24.38 23.03
N PHE A 569 16.59 25.02 23.59
CA PHE A 569 15.37 25.37 22.88
C PHE A 569 15.52 26.68 22.12
N TYR A 570 15.07 26.66 20.87
CA TYR A 570 15.09 27.77 19.94
C TYR A 570 13.72 27.94 19.29
N THR A 571 13.44 29.17 18.85
CA THR A 571 12.33 29.46 17.95
C THR A 571 12.87 29.73 16.56
N ILE A 572 12.48 28.90 15.59
CA ILE A 572 12.70 29.14 14.17
C ILE A 572 11.51 29.96 13.68
N ALA A 573 11.78 31.04 12.94
CA ALA A 573 10.73 31.91 12.43
C ALA A 573 10.83 32.07 10.92
N ALA A 574 9.69 32.12 10.25
CA ALA A 574 9.59 32.33 8.81
C ALA A 574 8.63 33.48 8.48
N SER A 575 8.97 34.32 7.50
CA SER A 575 8.09 35.40 7.02
C SER A 575 8.44 35.84 5.60
N LEU A 576 7.46 36.35 4.86
CA LEU A 576 7.68 37.01 3.59
C LEU A 576 8.36 38.38 3.71
N ARG A 577 8.39 38.96 4.92
CA ARG A 577 8.90 40.30 5.17
C ARG A 577 10.06 40.30 6.17
N SER A 578 11.06 41.12 5.88
CA SER A 578 12.10 41.53 6.83
C SER A 578 12.23 43.06 6.79
N ASP A 579 11.74 43.73 7.83
CA ASP A 579 11.61 45.19 7.92
C ASP A 579 10.91 45.80 6.69
N MET A 580 11.64 46.58 5.88
CA MET A 580 11.12 47.26 4.68
C MET A 580 11.24 46.43 3.40
N ILE A 581 11.90 45.26 3.44
CA ILE A 581 12.12 44.40 2.28
C ILE A 581 11.17 43.20 2.38
N PHE A 582 10.54 42.81 1.27
CA PHE A 582 9.59 41.71 1.26
C PHE A 582 9.56 40.98 -0.08
N TYR A 583 9.14 39.72 -0.03
CA TYR A 583 8.65 38.98 -1.19
C TYR A 583 7.12 39.12 -1.25
N PRO A 584 6.54 39.40 -2.42
CA PRO A 584 5.10 39.58 -2.53
C PRO A 584 4.35 38.30 -2.15
N TYR A 585 3.28 38.47 -1.38
CA TYR A 585 2.30 37.43 -1.13
C TYR A 585 1.58 37.05 -2.43
N SER A 586 1.33 35.76 -2.60
CA SER A 586 0.54 35.19 -3.69
C SER A 586 -0.05 33.86 -3.22
N ASP A 587 -1.36 33.67 -3.41
CA ASP A 587 -2.10 32.49 -2.92
C ASP A 587 -1.51 31.18 -3.48
N ASP A 588 -1.11 31.18 -4.75
CA ASP A 588 -0.51 30.04 -5.46
C ASP A 588 0.92 29.68 -5.00
N ARG A 589 1.54 30.55 -4.19
CA ARG A 589 2.92 30.41 -3.70
C ARG A 589 3.01 30.71 -2.22
N SER A 590 1.94 30.55 -1.45
CA SER A 590 1.91 30.87 -0.02
C SER A 590 2.62 29.83 0.86
N SER A 591 2.68 28.57 0.41
CA SER A 591 3.31 27.46 1.13
C SER A 591 4.84 27.44 1.04
N TYR A 592 5.52 26.99 2.09
CA TYR A 592 6.97 26.78 2.13
C TYR A 592 7.39 25.56 2.95
N LEU A 593 8.58 25.04 2.67
CA LEU A 593 9.25 24.01 3.46
C LEU A 593 10.52 24.60 4.07
N LEU A 594 10.74 24.35 5.36
CA LEU A 594 12.04 24.51 6.01
C LEU A 594 12.66 23.12 6.11
N ARG A 595 13.92 22.97 5.67
CA ARG A 595 14.71 21.78 5.91
C ARG A 595 15.77 22.08 6.94
N ILE A 596 15.75 21.35 8.04
CA ILE A 596 16.72 21.47 9.13
C ILE A 596 17.67 20.29 9.01
N THR A 597 18.98 20.56 9.06
CA THR A 597 20.04 19.56 9.09
C THR A 597 21.07 19.94 10.16
N GLY A 598 21.34 19.04 11.10
CA GLY A 598 22.36 19.17 12.14
C GLY A 598 23.41 18.06 12.06
N ASP A 599 24.62 18.32 12.53
CA ASP A 599 25.71 17.33 12.59
C ASP A 599 25.72 16.50 13.88
N GLU A 600 25.18 17.05 14.97
CA GLU A 600 25.15 16.43 16.28
C GLU A 600 23.79 16.64 16.96
N LEU A 601 23.30 15.62 17.66
CA LEU A 601 22.17 15.73 18.58
C LEU A 601 22.35 14.70 19.69
N THR A 602 22.59 15.16 20.91
CA THR A 602 22.73 14.32 22.09
C THR A 602 21.44 14.23 22.90
N TYR A 603 20.55 15.19 22.72
CA TYR A 603 19.27 15.29 23.40
C TYR A 603 18.20 14.44 22.72
N THR A 604 17.64 13.47 23.43
CA THR A 604 16.68 12.51 22.89
C THR A 604 15.23 12.89 23.19
N VAL A 605 14.28 12.22 22.52
CA VAL A 605 12.84 12.36 22.83
C VAL A 605 12.55 11.96 24.29
N SER A 606 13.23 10.94 24.81
CA SER A 606 13.10 10.54 26.22
C SER A 606 13.67 11.59 27.19
N ASP A 607 14.76 12.27 26.83
CA ASP A 607 15.28 13.38 27.65
C ASP A 607 14.30 14.56 27.67
N LEU A 608 13.66 14.86 26.55
CA LEU A 608 12.60 15.86 26.47
C LEU A 608 11.43 15.50 27.38
N ALA A 609 10.89 14.29 27.25
CA ALA A 609 9.81 13.79 28.11
C ALA A 609 10.19 13.89 29.60
N THR A 610 11.39 13.46 29.98
CA THR A 610 11.90 13.55 31.36
C THR A 610 11.99 15.00 31.83
N SER A 611 12.45 15.92 30.99
CA SER A 611 12.57 17.33 31.32
C SER A 611 11.22 18.02 31.56
N LEU A 612 10.18 17.53 30.89
CA LEU A 612 8.79 17.98 31.06
C LEU A 612 8.08 17.27 32.22
N GLY A 613 8.73 16.29 32.86
CA GLY A 613 8.14 15.51 33.96
C GLY A 613 7.17 14.43 33.49
N ILE A 614 7.22 14.03 32.23
CA ILE A 614 6.40 12.98 31.64
C ILE A 614 7.02 11.61 31.96
N SER A 615 6.19 10.67 32.41
CA SER A 615 6.65 9.31 32.74
C SER A 615 7.07 8.56 31.48
N LEU A 616 8.26 7.96 31.50
CA LEU A 616 8.78 7.11 30.42
C LEU A 616 8.31 5.65 30.51
N GLU A 617 7.83 5.25 31.69
CA GLU A 617 7.28 3.92 31.88
C GLU A 617 5.84 3.94 31.37
N SER A 618 5.54 3.14 30.33
CA SER A 618 4.20 2.60 30.18
C SER A 618 3.88 1.95 31.51
N GLU A 619 2.82 2.37 32.21
CA GLU A 619 2.51 1.82 33.53
C GLU A 619 2.65 0.29 33.50
N GLU A 620 3.53 -0.29 34.34
CA GLU A 620 3.70 -1.74 34.42
C GLU A 620 2.33 -2.40 34.61
N GLY A 621 1.85 -3.11 33.58
CA GLY A 621 0.50 -3.64 33.57
C GLY A 621 0.17 -4.42 32.31
N ILE A 622 -0.99 -5.05 32.34
CA ILE A 622 -1.51 -5.88 31.24
C ILE A 622 -2.30 -4.96 30.32
N GLY A 623 -1.82 -4.73 29.10
CA GLY A 623 -2.55 -3.99 28.07
C GLY A 623 -3.80 -4.74 27.61
N LEU A 624 -4.95 -4.06 27.58
CA LEU A 624 -6.24 -4.64 27.21
C LEU A 624 -6.86 -3.87 26.05
N ASN A 625 -7.17 -4.58 24.97
CA ASN A 625 -7.80 -4.05 23.76
C ASN A 625 -9.33 -4.02 23.87
N ILE A 626 -10.03 -3.24 23.04
CA ILE A 626 -11.50 -3.30 22.94
C ILE A 626 -11.94 -4.72 22.55
N GLY A 627 -13.01 -5.23 23.17
CA GLY A 627 -13.50 -6.58 22.97
C GLY A 627 -12.86 -7.60 23.92
N TRP A 628 -12.75 -8.85 23.49
CA TRP A 628 -12.32 -9.96 24.35
C TRP A 628 -10.81 -10.06 24.47
N ASN A 629 -10.32 -10.11 25.70
CA ASN A 629 -8.91 -10.33 26.04
C ASN A 629 -8.81 -11.57 26.94
N LEU A 630 -7.86 -12.46 26.65
CA LEU A 630 -7.57 -13.64 27.47
C LEU A 630 -6.26 -13.45 28.23
N ILE A 631 -6.37 -13.17 29.51
CA ILE A 631 -5.24 -12.75 30.34
C ILE A 631 -5.01 -13.66 31.54
N SER A 632 -3.86 -13.49 32.18
CA SER A 632 -3.62 -13.95 33.54
C SER A 632 -2.84 -12.91 34.33
N LEU A 633 -2.93 -12.97 35.65
CA LEU A 633 -2.21 -12.05 36.52
C LEU A 633 -0.76 -12.51 36.67
N SER A 634 0.19 -11.58 36.50
CA SER A 634 1.62 -11.84 36.68
C SER A 634 2.03 -11.82 38.16
N GLU A 635 1.31 -11.08 39.00
CA GLU A 635 1.55 -10.97 40.45
C GLU A 635 0.30 -11.33 41.26
N HIS A 636 0.50 -11.96 42.43
CA HIS A 636 -0.60 -12.38 43.29
C HIS A 636 -1.10 -11.18 44.10
N PRO A 637 -2.32 -10.66 43.84
CA PRO A 637 -2.78 -9.42 44.45
C PRO A 637 -2.77 -9.51 45.98
N THR A 638 -2.41 -8.40 46.65
CA THR A 638 -2.52 -8.32 48.12
C THR A 638 -3.97 -8.36 48.60
N ASP A 639 -4.89 -7.81 47.80
CA ASP A 639 -6.34 -7.95 47.94
C ASP A 639 -6.89 -8.55 46.64
N THR A 640 -7.39 -9.79 46.74
CA THR A 640 -7.88 -10.55 45.59
C THR A 640 -9.31 -10.19 45.20
N SER A 641 -9.99 -9.29 45.91
CA SER A 641 -11.30 -8.75 45.52
C SER A 641 -11.29 -8.28 44.07
N ILE A 642 -12.20 -8.78 43.24
CA ILE A 642 -12.25 -8.45 41.81
C ILE A 642 -12.40 -6.93 41.57
N SER A 643 -13.16 -6.25 42.42
CA SER A 643 -13.30 -4.78 42.35
C SER A 643 -12.01 -4.02 42.68
N THR A 644 -11.16 -4.59 43.55
CA THR A 644 -9.86 -4.00 43.90
C THR A 644 -8.85 -4.25 42.78
N VAL A 645 -8.82 -5.48 42.24
CA VAL A 645 -7.92 -5.85 41.14
C VAL A 645 -8.21 -5.03 39.89
N LEU A 646 -9.48 -4.83 39.53
CA LEU A 646 -9.88 -4.09 38.33
C LEU A 646 -9.95 -2.57 38.49
N ASN A 647 -9.45 -2.02 39.62
CA ASN A 647 -9.64 -0.60 39.97
C ASN A 647 -9.06 0.37 38.92
N THR A 648 -7.91 0.04 38.32
CA THR A 648 -7.25 0.85 37.29
C THR A 648 -7.98 0.89 35.96
N ILE A 649 -8.92 -0.04 35.75
CA ILE A 649 -9.75 -0.11 34.54
C ILE A 649 -11.24 0.04 34.86
N THR A 650 -11.59 0.69 35.98
CA THR A 650 -12.98 0.95 36.37
C THR A 650 -13.75 1.62 35.23
N ASP A 651 -14.98 1.17 34.99
CA ASP A 651 -15.89 1.62 33.92
C ASP A 651 -15.40 1.39 32.46
N LYS A 652 -14.27 0.69 32.26
CA LYS A 652 -13.70 0.40 30.93
C LYS A 652 -13.96 -1.03 30.43
N TYR A 653 -14.67 -1.85 31.21
CA TYR A 653 -15.02 -3.24 30.86
C TYR A 653 -16.51 -3.53 31.04
N ILE A 654 -17.00 -4.48 30.23
CA ILE A 654 -18.38 -4.96 30.21
C ILE A 654 -18.55 -6.14 31.16
N SER A 655 -17.65 -7.13 31.10
CA SER A 655 -17.75 -8.34 31.94
C SER A 655 -16.42 -9.08 32.04
N VAL A 656 -16.18 -9.76 33.17
CA VAL A 656 -15.05 -10.66 33.40
C VAL A 656 -15.54 -12.08 33.63
N TRP A 657 -14.88 -13.05 33.01
CA TRP A 657 -15.23 -14.46 33.11
C TRP A 657 -14.03 -15.32 33.49
N ALA A 658 -14.25 -16.32 34.32
CA ALA A 658 -13.27 -17.34 34.67
C ALA A 658 -13.92 -18.73 34.60
N TYR A 659 -13.12 -19.77 34.42
CA TYR A 659 -13.58 -21.15 34.41
C TYR A 659 -12.98 -21.90 35.60
N ILE A 660 -13.79 -22.07 36.65
CA ILE A 660 -13.35 -22.57 37.96
C ILE A 660 -14.14 -23.83 38.29
N ASP A 661 -13.43 -24.89 38.66
CA ASP A 661 -13.98 -26.19 39.06
C ASP A 661 -15.02 -26.78 38.07
N GLY A 662 -14.75 -26.62 36.76
CA GLY A 662 -15.63 -27.14 35.71
C GLY A 662 -16.87 -26.30 35.41
N SER A 663 -16.92 -25.05 35.91
CA SER A 663 -18.04 -24.14 35.70
C SER A 663 -17.58 -22.73 35.36
N TRP A 664 -18.36 -22.04 34.51
CA TRP A 664 -18.14 -20.62 34.22
C TRP A 664 -18.61 -19.76 35.40
N LYS A 665 -17.78 -18.79 35.74
CA LYS A 665 -18.01 -17.74 36.72
C LYS A 665 -17.94 -16.40 36.04
N VAL A 666 -18.82 -15.47 36.42
CA VAL A 666 -18.92 -14.16 35.78
C VAL A 666 -18.93 -13.03 36.80
N TYR A 667 -18.33 -11.92 36.43
CA TYR A 667 -18.47 -10.63 37.07
C TYR A 667 -18.94 -9.61 36.03
N ASP A 668 -20.16 -9.13 36.20
CA ASP A 668 -20.79 -8.10 35.40
C ASP A 668 -21.25 -6.96 36.35
N PRO A 669 -20.57 -5.79 36.33
CA PRO A 669 -20.91 -4.68 37.21
C PRO A 669 -22.29 -4.06 36.91
N ALA A 670 -22.81 -4.21 35.69
CA ALA A 670 -24.15 -3.75 35.33
C ALA A 670 -25.25 -4.72 35.81
N ASN A 671 -24.91 -5.99 36.05
CA ASN A 671 -25.82 -7.05 36.49
C ASN A 671 -25.34 -7.80 37.74
N PRO A 672 -25.19 -7.12 38.91
CA PRO A 672 -24.58 -7.70 40.10
C PRO A 672 -25.31 -8.93 40.67
N GLY A 673 -26.60 -9.10 40.35
CA GLY A 673 -27.37 -10.29 40.74
C GLY A 673 -26.98 -11.58 40.02
N PHE A 674 -26.25 -11.48 38.90
CA PHE A 674 -25.72 -12.61 38.13
C PHE A 674 -24.22 -12.83 38.35
N SER A 675 -23.55 -11.93 39.06
CA SER A 675 -22.11 -11.98 39.30
C SER A 675 -21.76 -12.94 40.44
N ASP A 676 -21.11 -14.06 40.09
CA ASP A 676 -20.64 -15.08 41.03
C ASP A 676 -19.12 -15.27 41.03
N LEU A 677 -18.39 -14.51 40.21
CA LEU A 677 -16.94 -14.32 40.30
C LEU A 677 -16.64 -13.12 41.23
N THR A 678 -16.05 -13.38 42.39
CA THR A 678 -15.79 -12.35 43.41
C THR A 678 -14.32 -12.01 43.59
N THR A 679 -13.41 -12.85 43.09
CA THR A 679 -11.96 -12.67 43.26
C THR A 679 -11.21 -12.90 41.96
N MET A 680 -10.04 -12.27 41.86
CA MET A 680 -9.03 -12.53 40.84
C MET A 680 -7.68 -12.80 41.51
N GLU A 681 -7.09 -13.93 41.16
CA GLU A 681 -5.86 -14.49 41.69
C GLU A 681 -4.96 -15.00 40.55
N THR A 682 -3.65 -15.07 40.80
CA THR A 682 -2.68 -15.72 39.91
C THR A 682 -2.93 -17.22 39.78
N GLY A 683 -2.48 -17.82 38.68
CA GLY A 683 -2.67 -19.24 38.38
C GLY A 683 -3.98 -19.57 37.67
N MET A 684 -4.88 -18.59 37.52
CA MET A 684 -6.11 -18.70 36.74
C MET A 684 -6.03 -17.82 35.48
N GLY A 685 -6.74 -18.23 34.44
CA GLY A 685 -6.98 -17.40 33.25
C GLY A 685 -8.32 -16.67 33.34
N TYR A 686 -8.38 -15.46 32.79
CA TYR A 686 -9.57 -14.63 32.78
C TYR A 686 -9.87 -14.12 31.38
N TRP A 687 -11.14 -14.11 31.01
CA TRP A 687 -11.65 -13.37 29.87
C TRP A 687 -12.16 -12.03 30.34
N ILE A 688 -11.65 -10.94 29.79
CA ILE A 688 -12.16 -9.59 30.03
C ILE A 688 -12.71 -9.04 28.72
N ASN A 689 -13.99 -8.68 28.71
CA ASN A 689 -14.63 -7.99 27.60
C ASN A 689 -14.56 -6.48 27.86
N MET A 690 -13.72 -5.76 27.12
CA MET A 690 -13.48 -4.34 27.29
C MET A 690 -14.42 -3.49 26.42
N SER A 691 -14.88 -2.35 26.96
CA SER A 691 -15.60 -1.31 26.21
C SER A 691 -14.68 -0.19 25.70
N SER A 692 -13.47 -0.05 26.27
CA SER A 692 -12.41 0.86 25.82
C SER A 692 -11.05 0.24 26.11
N THR A 693 -9.99 0.67 25.41
CA THR A 693 -8.62 0.24 25.73
C THR A 693 -8.23 0.72 27.14
N ALA A 694 -7.40 -0.07 27.83
CA ALA A 694 -6.87 0.29 29.15
C ALA A 694 -5.67 -0.60 29.53
N THR A 695 -4.89 -0.15 30.50
CA THR A 695 -3.83 -0.95 31.12
C THR A 695 -4.26 -1.38 32.52
N LEU A 696 -4.31 -2.70 32.76
CA LEU A 696 -4.59 -3.28 34.06
C LEU A 696 -3.29 -3.44 34.85
N THR A 697 -3.06 -2.57 35.82
CA THR A 697 -1.93 -2.69 36.74
C THR A 697 -2.31 -3.51 37.98
N VAL A 698 -1.50 -4.52 38.31
CA VAL A 698 -1.71 -5.39 39.47
C VAL A 698 -0.39 -5.52 40.21
N SER A 699 -0.39 -5.13 41.48
CA SER A 699 0.77 -5.27 42.37
C SER A 699 0.50 -6.27 43.48
N GLY A 700 1.53 -7.03 43.83
CA GLY A 700 1.37 -8.13 44.76
C GLY A 700 2.64 -8.88 45.09
N SER A 701 2.46 -10.13 45.50
CA SER A 701 3.56 -11.04 45.79
C SER A 701 3.83 -11.97 44.63
N VAL A 702 5.08 -12.42 44.48
CA VAL A 702 5.46 -13.44 43.50
C VAL A 702 4.54 -14.66 43.61
N PRO A 703 3.90 -15.11 42.51
CA PRO A 703 2.97 -16.23 42.53
C PRO A 703 3.64 -17.56 42.84
N SER A 704 2.83 -18.58 43.16
CA SER A 704 3.34 -19.95 43.24
C SER A 704 3.85 -20.42 41.87
N ASN A 705 5.03 -21.04 41.86
CA ASN A 705 5.63 -21.62 40.66
C ASN A 705 5.02 -22.98 40.26
N TYR A 706 3.79 -23.25 40.69
CA TYR A 706 3.06 -24.45 40.31
C TYR A 706 1.56 -24.17 40.22
N ILE A 707 0.90 -24.91 39.34
CA ILE A 707 -0.55 -24.89 39.10
C ILE A 707 -1.05 -26.33 39.08
N ASN A 708 -2.13 -26.63 39.79
CA ASN A 708 -2.75 -27.95 39.77
C ASN A 708 -3.79 -28.00 38.64
N LEU A 709 -3.66 -28.98 37.75
CA LEU A 709 -4.57 -29.22 36.65
C LEU A 709 -5.47 -30.41 36.99
N SER A 710 -6.76 -30.25 36.75
CA SER A 710 -7.73 -31.35 36.76
C SER A 710 -7.77 -32.05 35.41
N THR A 711 -8.21 -33.30 35.36
CA THR A 711 -8.48 -33.97 34.08
C THR A 711 -9.50 -33.18 33.25
N GLY A 712 -9.20 -32.93 31.98
CA GLY A 712 -10.01 -32.13 31.07
C GLY A 712 -9.50 -30.69 30.91
N TRP A 713 -10.41 -29.77 30.57
CA TRP A 713 -10.07 -28.38 30.32
C TRP A 713 -9.82 -27.58 31.59
N ASN A 714 -8.69 -26.88 31.63
CA ASN A 714 -8.30 -25.96 32.69
C ASN A 714 -8.00 -24.59 32.06
N LEU A 715 -8.59 -23.53 32.61
CA LEU A 715 -8.27 -22.15 32.22
C LEU A 715 -7.30 -21.56 33.23
N VAL A 716 -6.03 -21.46 32.85
CA VAL A 716 -4.92 -21.18 33.76
C VAL A 716 -4.05 -20.04 33.27
N GLY A 717 -3.33 -19.42 34.19
CA GLY A 717 -2.30 -18.43 33.89
C GLY A 717 -0.91 -19.04 33.75
N TYR A 718 0.06 -18.22 33.32
CA TYR A 718 1.47 -18.59 33.30
C TYR A 718 2.22 -17.82 34.40
N ASN A 719 2.38 -18.45 35.56
CA ASN A 719 3.03 -17.86 36.75
C ASN A 719 4.56 -17.88 36.65
N SER A 720 5.12 -17.35 35.56
CA SER A 720 6.55 -17.12 35.36
C SER A 720 6.73 -15.78 34.66
N ASP A 721 7.81 -15.07 34.99
CA ASP A 721 8.22 -13.81 34.38
C ASP A 721 9.05 -13.99 33.09
N THR A 722 9.31 -15.23 32.69
CA THR A 722 10.12 -15.55 31.50
C THR A 722 9.31 -16.29 30.45
N ALA A 723 9.20 -15.68 29.26
CA ALA A 723 8.65 -16.36 28.08
C ALA A 723 9.50 -17.58 27.72
N GLN A 724 8.85 -18.69 27.35
CA GLN A 724 9.53 -19.92 26.95
C GLN A 724 8.81 -20.62 25.80
N ALA A 725 9.55 -21.41 25.01
CA ALA A 725 8.94 -22.30 24.05
C ALA A 725 7.93 -23.22 24.76
N VAL A 726 6.78 -23.48 24.14
CA VAL A 726 5.66 -24.22 24.77
C VAL A 726 6.11 -25.58 25.32
N ALA A 727 6.96 -26.28 24.59
CA ALA A 727 7.49 -27.58 25.01
C ALA A 727 8.32 -27.49 26.31
N ASP A 728 9.12 -26.44 26.47
CA ASP A 728 9.95 -26.21 27.65
C ASP A 728 9.09 -25.78 28.85
N ALA A 729 8.15 -24.87 28.62
CA ALA A 729 7.21 -24.40 29.63
C ALA A 729 6.37 -25.56 30.20
N LEU A 730 5.98 -26.52 29.37
CA LEU A 730 5.13 -27.67 29.74
C LEU A 730 5.93 -28.92 30.14
N ALA A 731 7.26 -28.87 30.21
CA ALA A 731 8.12 -30.04 30.42
C ALA A 731 7.77 -30.85 31.69
N SER A 732 7.32 -30.18 32.76
CA SER A 732 6.94 -30.85 34.02
C SER A 732 5.67 -31.71 33.92
N ILE A 733 4.86 -31.50 32.88
CA ILE A 733 3.62 -32.24 32.58
C ILE A 733 3.66 -32.89 31.20
N GLU A 734 4.86 -33.13 30.65
CA GLU A 734 5.04 -33.82 29.38
C GLU A 734 4.25 -35.15 29.34
N GLY A 735 3.48 -35.35 28.27
CA GLY A 735 2.63 -36.53 28.09
C GLY A 735 1.31 -36.52 28.88
N LYS A 736 1.02 -35.46 29.66
CA LYS A 736 -0.20 -35.34 30.49
C LYS A 736 -1.20 -34.31 29.99
N TYR A 737 -1.04 -33.82 28.78
CA TYR A 737 -1.96 -32.91 28.10
C TYR A 737 -2.19 -33.33 26.65
N ILE A 738 -3.34 -32.95 26.11
CA ILE A 738 -3.77 -33.23 24.74
C ILE A 738 -3.46 -32.03 23.84
N SER A 739 -3.83 -30.82 24.29
CA SER A 739 -3.61 -29.58 23.54
C SER A 739 -3.59 -28.38 24.48
N VAL A 740 -2.90 -27.31 24.08
CA VAL A 740 -2.90 -26.01 24.73
C VAL A 740 -3.40 -24.96 23.75
N TRP A 741 -4.27 -24.05 24.21
CA TRP A 741 -4.82 -22.98 23.38
C TRP A 741 -4.63 -21.63 24.05
N ALA A 742 -4.33 -20.60 23.26
CA ALA A 742 -4.25 -19.22 23.69
C ALA A 742 -5.10 -18.34 22.76
N TYR A 743 -5.48 -17.15 23.24
CA TYR A 743 -6.13 -16.13 22.43
C TYR A 743 -5.29 -14.86 22.51
N ILE A 744 -4.51 -14.64 21.46
CA ILE A 744 -3.47 -13.61 21.40
C ILE A 744 -3.78 -12.73 20.18
N ASN A 745 -3.76 -11.42 20.37
CA ASN A 745 -3.99 -10.42 19.32
C ASN A 745 -5.28 -10.67 18.49
N GLY A 746 -6.37 -11.08 19.16
CA GLY A 746 -7.67 -11.30 18.51
C GLY A 746 -7.82 -12.65 17.80
N ALA A 747 -6.80 -13.52 17.82
CA ALA A 747 -6.82 -14.81 17.15
C ALA A 747 -6.56 -15.98 18.12
N TRP A 748 -7.14 -17.14 17.80
CA TRP A 748 -6.85 -18.39 18.51
C TRP A 748 -5.56 -19.00 17.99
N GLN A 749 -4.70 -19.44 18.91
CA GLN A 749 -3.52 -20.24 18.62
C GLN A 749 -3.57 -21.55 19.42
N VAL A 750 -2.96 -22.60 18.89
CA VAL A 750 -2.98 -23.95 19.44
C VAL A 750 -1.60 -24.61 19.40
N TYR A 751 -1.32 -25.40 20.42
CA TYR A 751 -0.24 -26.36 20.47
C TYR A 751 -0.80 -27.76 20.71
N ASP A 752 -0.57 -28.67 19.76
CA ASP A 752 -0.88 -30.09 19.86
C ASP A 752 0.38 -30.91 19.52
N PRO A 753 1.03 -31.55 20.51
CA PRO A 753 2.28 -32.27 20.29
C PRO A 753 2.13 -33.47 19.33
N ASN A 754 0.91 -33.97 19.10
CA ASN A 754 0.66 -35.04 18.14
C ASN A 754 0.30 -34.53 16.73
N ASN A 755 0.04 -33.23 16.58
CA ASN A 755 -0.32 -32.59 15.30
C ASN A 755 0.50 -31.31 15.07
N PRO A 756 1.84 -31.41 14.90
CA PRO A 756 2.72 -30.24 14.80
C PRO A 756 2.41 -29.34 13.60
N GLY A 757 1.89 -29.89 12.50
CA GLY A 757 1.48 -29.10 11.32
C GLY A 757 0.22 -28.26 11.52
N PHE A 758 -0.49 -28.44 12.64
CA PHE A 758 -1.64 -27.62 13.05
C PHE A 758 -1.30 -26.71 14.25
N SER A 759 -0.06 -26.76 14.74
CA SER A 759 0.37 -26.02 15.93
C SER A 759 1.04 -24.70 15.55
N ASP A 760 0.41 -23.58 15.91
CA ASP A 760 0.89 -22.22 15.69
C ASP A 760 1.23 -21.48 16.99
N LEU A 761 0.83 -22.01 18.16
CA LEU A 761 1.32 -21.55 19.45
C LEU A 761 2.73 -22.12 19.70
N THR A 762 3.75 -21.26 19.62
CA THR A 762 5.16 -21.66 19.75
C THR A 762 5.78 -21.25 21.10
N THR A 763 5.27 -20.18 21.71
CA THR A 763 5.77 -19.61 22.97
C THR A 763 4.63 -19.47 23.98
N ILE A 764 4.94 -19.71 25.26
CA ILE A 764 4.11 -19.32 26.40
C ILE A 764 4.77 -18.12 27.08
N GLU A 765 4.01 -17.04 27.20
CA GLU A 765 4.43 -15.74 27.72
C GLU A 765 3.63 -15.33 28.97
N PRO A 766 4.24 -14.56 29.90
CA PRO A 766 3.53 -13.93 31.03
C PRO A 766 2.37 -13.03 30.57
N GLY A 767 1.38 -12.84 31.43
CA GLY A 767 0.25 -11.93 31.18
C GLY A 767 -0.90 -12.52 30.37
N TYR A 768 -0.69 -13.62 29.63
CA TYR A 768 -1.74 -14.30 28.87
C TYR A 768 -2.42 -15.44 29.64
N GLY A 769 -3.69 -15.71 29.31
CA GLY A 769 -4.42 -16.89 29.78
C GLY A 769 -4.33 -18.04 28.78
N TYR A 770 -4.30 -19.28 29.29
CA TYR A 770 -4.15 -20.49 28.49
C TYR A 770 -5.20 -21.53 28.85
N TRP A 771 -5.74 -22.19 27.84
CA TRP A 771 -6.57 -23.38 27.98
C TRP A 771 -5.71 -24.64 27.82
N ILE A 772 -5.54 -25.39 28.90
CA ILE A 772 -4.82 -26.67 28.87
C ILE A 772 -5.81 -27.82 29.02
N ASN A 773 -5.89 -28.69 28.02
CA ASN A 773 -6.66 -29.93 28.09
C ASN A 773 -5.79 -31.05 28.66
N ALA A 774 -5.84 -31.27 29.97
CA ALA A 774 -5.05 -32.29 30.64
C ALA A 774 -5.67 -33.69 30.48
N SER A 775 -4.86 -34.68 30.11
CA SER A 775 -5.32 -36.08 29.96
C SER A 775 -5.51 -36.78 31.31
N GLU A 776 -4.81 -36.31 32.35
CA GLU A 776 -4.97 -36.73 33.74
C GLU A 776 -4.66 -35.57 34.70
N ALA A 777 -5.14 -35.66 35.94
CA ALA A 777 -4.82 -34.66 36.96
C ALA A 777 -3.32 -34.63 37.25
N CYS A 778 -2.71 -33.45 37.20
CA CYS A 778 -1.27 -33.29 37.36
C CYS A 778 -0.92 -31.92 37.96
N THR A 779 0.34 -31.74 38.35
CA THR A 779 0.85 -30.45 38.84
C THR A 779 1.82 -29.90 37.81
N TRP A 780 1.43 -28.82 37.16
CA TRP A 780 2.27 -28.06 36.25
C TRP A 780 3.24 -27.20 37.06
N THR A 781 4.52 -27.56 37.06
CA THR A 781 5.58 -26.79 37.71
C THR A 781 6.23 -25.88 36.67
N LEU A 782 6.26 -24.60 36.98
CA LEU A 782 6.74 -23.54 36.09
C LEU A 782 8.21 -23.20 36.40
N PRO A 783 8.98 -22.79 35.39
CA PRO A 783 10.34 -22.29 35.59
C PRO A 783 10.33 -21.09 36.53
N ARG A 784 11.23 -21.08 37.51
CA ARG A 784 11.53 -19.86 38.27
C ARG A 784 12.51 -19.02 37.48
N SER A 785 12.37 -17.70 37.55
CA SER A 785 13.46 -16.77 37.28
C SER A 785 14.69 -17.05 38.14
#